data_AF-A0AAW0BCZ4-F1
#
_entry.id   AF-A0AAW0BCZ4-F1
#
_cell.length_a   1.000
_cell.length_b   1.000
_cell.length_c   1.000
_cell.angle_alpha   90.00
_cell.angle_beta   90.00
_cell.angle_gamma   90.00
#
_symmetry.space_group_name_H-M   'P 1'
#
loop_
_entity.id
_entity.type
_entity.pdbx_description
1 polymer ?
#
loop_
_entity_poly.entity_id
_entity_poly.type
_entity_poly.pdbx_seq_one_letter_code
_entity_poly.pdbx_strand_id
1 'polypeptide(L)'
;MSEPHDIEEEEHIVFNPSNWIKRGKTYDPRVLPLHVVNAALALLEPPREAVEKLPSNLLPIIDFIKLRLPIQSHSLNTYKPEAWFTNVVPTVSKEDAVELVWKRPIPSVETLEMLEKNFGQMWFDGVKGIVDPRYHDGNEALPFWVLTLWKSVSEMLLRQDEWKEAYETLSTVVQDPLVSEHFPTIISILGRRSWNRNVEIGRFTFEGYKFNKLLRPRMLCDDITQCMNQALQTRLDRDRARKNTHYIAASRFATVPQTAAKKKFVATDLPQSLEDLEKRVMDNPGLKVWFPTLLNKHEVAICIDFEAHTIAYAHGTQEDFVSCIPAAMNTIAHGVFGDPLWAPNTRYLDRIRWFLALVPNPDNTSSDVPKSSLPSKESHFRIAIDSLLNPAEETAWKDIIDAGYDELASEIEGLDAKGEQDAVSDVVALKADVDSPVKRLKEGVQAAWKSTFSKPAKAETSKKRTAKSSDGGKSKKAKVDTQSHEEPASGPSGISKAAKSERLARERADKGIFDPKKREKWKTRIKDIDPRAEFFEDDLRAVRCSHCTRQIRTRTGTDTREFRNHWERCHEGSYDKMKTRVATANTSTLTSEFWRTKWNQRQEHQWKNDHQFLRIFSSKCEHYARPVPSHTTRQYDYLPCYECMDPPVVPSPTG
;
A
#
# COMPACT_ATOMS: atom_id res chain seq x y z
N MET A 1 46.61 -16.22 -20.24
CA MET A 1 45.51 -15.33 -20.65
C MET A 1 44.48 -16.23 -21.28
N SER A 2 43.45 -16.58 -20.51
CA SER A 2 42.37 -17.47 -20.94
C SER A 2 41.47 -16.69 -21.88
N GLU A 3 41.16 -17.24 -23.05
CA GLU A 3 40.21 -16.64 -23.98
C GLU A 3 38.86 -16.43 -23.27
N PRO A 4 38.18 -15.28 -23.49
CA PRO A 4 36.83 -15.08 -22.97
C PRO A 4 35.93 -16.17 -23.53
N HIS A 5 35.36 -16.98 -22.63
CA HIS A 5 34.36 -17.98 -22.99
C HIS A 5 33.18 -17.24 -23.65
N ASP A 6 32.92 -17.51 -24.92
CA ASP A 6 31.75 -16.98 -25.64
C ASP A 6 30.48 -17.35 -24.87
N ILE A 7 29.83 -16.35 -24.27
CA ILE A 7 28.56 -16.45 -23.53
C ILE A 7 27.38 -16.69 -24.48
N GLU A 8 27.62 -16.71 -25.80
CA GLU A 8 26.58 -16.84 -26.83
C GLU A 8 26.03 -18.27 -27.02
N GLU A 9 26.66 -19.32 -26.44
CA GLU A 9 26.16 -20.71 -26.60
C GLU A 9 25.11 -21.16 -25.55
N GLU A 10 24.77 -20.35 -24.54
CA GLU A 10 23.69 -20.70 -23.59
C GLU A 10 22.27 -20.52 -24.17
N GLU A 11 22.11 -20.02 -25.41
CA GLU A 11 20.83 -19.50 -25.92
C GLU A 11 19.74 -20.54 -26.24
N HIS A 12 20.02 -21.85 -26.22
CA HIS A 12 19.02 -22.86 -26.62
C HIS A 12 18.94 -24.10 -25.73
N ILE A 13 19.10 -23.96 -24.40
CA ILE A 13 18.79 -25.07 -23.49
C ILE A 13 17.27 -25.29 -23.46
N VAL A 14 16.80 -26.24 -24.28
CA VAL A 14 15.39 -26.66 -24.32
C VAL A 14 15.05 -27.44 -23.05
N PHE A 15 13.91 -27.13 -22.43
CA PHE A 15 13.42 -27.87 -21.27
C PHE A 15 13.22 -29.36 -21.62
N ASN A 16 13.96 -30.24 -20.95
CA ASN A 16 13.81 -31.69 -21.07
C ASN A 16 13.00 -32.25 -19.89
N PRO A 17 11.72 -32.61 -20.06
CA PRO A 17 10.86 -33.10 -18.98
C PRO A 17 11.46 -34.30 -18.24
N SER A 18 12.20 -35.17 -18.94
CA SER A 18 12.79 -36.38 -18.36
C SER A 18 13.80 -36.08 -17.26
N ASN A 19 14.37 -34.88 -17.21
CA ASN A 19 15.34 -34.47 -16.19
C ASN A 19 14.69 -33.83 -14.96
N TRP A 20 13.42 -33.45 -15.04
CA TRP A 20 12.77 -32.60 -14.04
C TRP A 20 11.50 -33.22 -13.46
N ILE A 21 10.64 -33.76 -14.33
CA ILE A 21 9.32 -34.26 -13.97
C ILE A 21 9.43 -35.68 -13.40
N LYS A 22 8.79 -35.93 -12.25
CA LYS A 22 8.82 -37.18 -11.47
C LYS A 22 10.22 -37.60 -11.02
N ARG A 23 11.11 -36.64 -10.80
CA ARG A 23 12.49 -36.90 -10.32
C ARG A 23 12.72 -36.60 -8.84
N GLY A 24 11.65 -36.34 -8.08
CA GLY A 24 11.74 -35.97 -6.66
C GLY A 24 12.46 -34.62 -6.43
N LYS A 25 12.54 -33.79 -7.47
CA LYS A 25 13.10 -32.45 -7.38
C LYS A 25 12.11 -31.50 -6.69
N THR A 26 12.64 -30.50 -6.01
CA THR A 26 11.83 -29.43 -5.41
C THR A 26 11.70 -28.28 -6.40
N TYR A 27 10.49 -27.76 -6.56
CA TYR A 27 10.25 -26.54 -7.32
C TYR A 27 10.53 -25.32 -6.45
N ASP A 28 11.68 -24.65 -6.66
CA ASP A 28 11.95 -23.32 -6.12
C ASP A 28 12.38 -22.38 -7.27
N PRO A 29 11.50 -21.46 -7.72
CA PRO A 29 11.75 -20.64 -8.90
C PRO A 29 12.97 -19.71 -8.75
N ARG A 30 13.51 -19.55 -7.53
CA ARG A 30 14.69 -18.71 -7.27
C ARG A 30 16.01 -19.41 -7.59
N VAL A 31 16.02 -20.75 -7.60
CA VAL A 31 17.24 -21.56 -7.83
C VAL A 31 17.14 -22.39 -9.11
N LEU A 32 15.94 -22.51 -9.69
CA LEU A 32 15.74 -23.27 -10.92
C LEU A 32 16.37 -22.56 -12.14
N PRO A 33 16.92 -23.31 -13.11
CA PRO A 33 17.35 -22.75 -14.37
C PRO A 33 16.20 -22.04 -15.11
N LEU A 34 16.52 -20.97 -15.83
CA LEU A 34 15.53 -20.11 -16.51
C LEU A 34 14.64 -20.90 -17.49
N HIS A 35 15.19 -21.86 -18.23
CA HIS A 35 14.41 -22.70 -19.15
C HIS A 35 13.34 -23.54 -18.46
N VAL A 36 13.54 -23.94 -17.19
CA VAL A 36 12.56 -24.68 -16.39
C VAL A 36 11.43 -23.75 -15.95
N VAL A 37 11.78 -22.54 -15.50
CA VAL A 37 10.80 -21.51 -15.12
C VAL A 37 9.94 -21.12 -16.32
N ASN A 38 10.56 -20.88 -17.48
CA ASN A 38 9.86 -20.56 -18.72
C ASN A 38 8.91 -21.68 -19.16
N ALA A 39 9.31 -22.95 -19.04
CA ALA A 39 8.43 -24.08 -19.34
C ALA A 39 7.22 -24.15 -18.39
N ALA A 40 7.39 -23.81 -17.11
CA ALA A 40 6.29 -23.71 -16.16
C ALA A 40 5.32 -22.57 -16.52
N LEU A 41 5.85 -21.40 -16.89
CA LEU A 41 5.07 -20.23 -17.30
C LEU A 41 4.29 -20.50 -18.58
N ALA A 42 4.88 -21.19 -19.56
CA ALA A 42 4.21 -21.58 -20.80
C ALA A 42 3.00 -22.50 -20.57
N LEU A 43 3.01 -23.32 -19.49
CA LEU A 43 1.84 -24.14 -19.12
C LEU A 43 0.70 -23.32 -18.50
N LEU A 44 1.02 -22.18 -17.88
CA LEU A 44 0.07 -21.25 -17.29
C LEU A 44 -0.42 -20.20 -18.30
N GLU A 45 0.22 -20.07 -19.45
CA GLU A 45 -0.16 -19.11 -20.49
C GLU A 45 -1.49 -19.50 -21.14
N PRO A 46 -2.56 -18.69 -20.99
CA PRO A 46 -3.83 -18.98 -21.63
C PRO A 46 -3.71 -18.86 -23.15
N PRO A 47 -4.40 -19.72 -23.91
CA PRO A 47 -4.45 -19.58 -25.36
C PRO A 47 -5.13 -18.25 -25.73
N ARG A 48 -4.75 -17.67 -26.87
CA ARG A 48 -5.21 -16.36 -27.32
C ARG A 48 -6.73 -16.24 -27.33
N GLU A 49 -7.42 -17.30 -27.74
CA GLU A 49 -8.88 -17.40 -27.80
C GLU A 49 -9.52 -17.26 -26.42
N ALA A 50 -8.86 -17.76 -25.36
CA ALA A 50 -9.32 -17.59 -23.99
C ALA A 50 -9.14 -16.15 -23.50
N VAL A 51 -8.02 -15.51 -23.88
CA VAL A 51 -7.75 -14.10 -23.54
C VAL A 51 -8.71 -13.16 -24.26
N GLU A 52 -9.04 -13.43 -25.53
CA GLU A 52 -9.99 -12.64 -26.31
C GLU A 52 -11.44 -12.69 -25.78
N LYS A 53 -11.77 -13.72 -24.98
CA LYS A 53 -13.07 -13.83 -24.29
C LYS A 53 -13.13 -13.00 -23.00
N LEU A 54 -12.00 -12.52 -22.50
CA LEU A 54 -11.98 -11.58 -21.38
C LEU A 54 -12.49 -10.20 -21.83
N PRO A 55 -13.14 -9.44 -20.93
CA PRO A 55 -13.50 -8.06 -21.19
C PRO A 55 -12.28 -7.25 -21.62
N SER A 56 -12.34 -6.62 -22.79
CA SER A 56 -11.28 -5.73 -23.27
C SER A 56 -11.02 -4.61 -22.26
N ASN A 57 -9.76 -4.27 -22.00
CA ASN A 57 -9.37 -3.12 -21.18
C ASN A 57 -9.96 -1.79 -21.70
N LEU A 58 -10.35 -1.75 -22.98
CA LEU A 58 -10.97 -0.60 -23.63
C LEU A 58 -12.48 -0.49 -23.40
N LEU A 59 -13.13 -1.52 -22.85
CA LEU A 59 -14.57 -1.54 -22.61
C LEU A 59 -14.99 -0.33 -21.74
N PRO A 60 -16.07 0.40 -22.08
CA PRO A 60 -16.52 1.53 -21.28
C PRO A 60 -16.84 1.10 -19.85
N ILE A 61 -16.53 1.96 -18.86
CA ILE A 61 -16.74 1.68 -17.42
C ILE A 61 -18.19 1.25 -17.16
N ILE A 62 -19.16 1.92 -17.77
CA ILE A 62 -20.57 1.60 -17.55
C ILE A 62 -20.95 0.20 -18.07
N ASP A 63 -20.35 -0.22 -19.18
CA ASP A 63 -20.59 -1.53 -19.76
C ASP A 63 -19.85 -2.61 -18.97
N PHE A 64 -18.63 -2.32 -18.51
CA PHE A 64 -17.87 -3.18 -17.63
C PHE A 64 -18.60 -3.44 -16.30
N ILE A 65 -19.17 -2.41 -15.67
CA ILE A 65 -19.96 -2.55 -14.43
C ILE A 65 -21.19 -3.46 -14.64
N LYS A 66 -21.85 -3.35 -15.81
CA LYS A 66 -23.05 -4.13 -16.16
C LYS A 66 -22.74 -5.55 -16.62
N LEU A 67 -21.48 -5.83 -16.98
CA LEU A 67 -21.07 -7.11 -17.50
C LEU A 67 -21.25 -8.22 -16.45
N ARG A 68 -21.85 -9.34 -16.85
CA ARG A 68 -22.02 -10.50 -15.97
C ARG A 68 -20.76 -11.37 -16.01
N LEU A 69 -19.85 -11.12 -15.09
CA LEU A 69 -18.70 -11.99 -14.84
C LEU A 69 -19.12 -13.24 -14.04
N PRO A 70 -18.39 -14.35 -14.15
CA PRO A 70 -18.57 -15.51 -13.27
C PRO A 70 -18.53 -15.11 -11.80
N ILE A 71 -19.36 -15.73 -10.97
CA ILE A 71 -19.39 -15.41 -9.53
C ILE A 71 -18.17 -16.03 -8.84
N GLN A 72 -17.53 -15.31 -7.92
CA GLN A 72 -16.50 -15.90 -7.07
C GLN A 72 -17.13 -16.68 -5.92
N SER A 73 -16.69 -17.93 -5.74
CA SER A 73 -17.16 -18.75 -4.63
C SER A 73 -16.67 -18.21 -3.29
N HIS A 74 -17.58 -18.10 -2.32
CA HIS A 74 -17.30 -17.77 -0.93
C HIS A 74 -17.31 -19.00 0.00
N SER A 75 -17.43 -20.22 -0.56
CA SER A 75 -17.41 -21.42 0.26
C SER A 75 -16.02 -21.65 0.84
N LEU A 76 -15.95 -22.00 2.14
CA LEU A 76 -14.69 -22.44 2.75
C LEU A 76 -14.15 -23.64 1.98
N ASN A 77 -12.92 -23.52 1.46
CA ASN A 77 -12.27 -24.62 0.78
C ASN A 77 -11.94 -25.72 1.81
N THR A 78 -12.63 -26.85 1.72
CA THR A 78 -12.39 -28.04 2.55
C THR A 78 -11.43 -29.03 1.87
N TYR A 79 -11.08 -28.79 0.61
CA TYR A 79 -10.20 -29.64 -0.18
C TYR A 79 -8.74 -29.27 0.04
N LYS A 80 -7.88 -30.29 0.12
CA LYS A 80 -6.44 -30.10 0.12
C LYS A 80 -5.95 -29.71 -1.28
N PRO A 81 -4.78 -29.07 -1.42
CA PRO A 81 -4.25 -28.70 -2.73
C PRO A 81 -4.24 -29.86 -3.73
N GLU A 82 -3.84 -31.06 -3.29
CA GLU A 82 -3.69 -32.25 -4.15
C GLU A 82 -5.01 -32.66 -4.82
N ALA A 83 -6.16 -32.38 -4.19
CA ALA A 83 -7.46 -32.73 -4.75
C ALA A 83 -7.87 -31.87 -5.95
N TRP A 84 -7.15 -30.78 -6.22
CA TRP A 84 -7.36 -29.90 -7.36
C TRP A 84 -6.44 -30.21 -8.54
N PHE A 85 -5.58 -31.21 -8.41
CA PHE A 85 -4.57 -31.56 -9.39
C PHE A 85 -4.82 -32.99 -9.85
N THR A 86 -4.67 -33.25 -11.16
CA THR A 86 -4.89 -34.57 -11.72
C THR A 86 -3.75 -35.05 -12.59
N ASN A 87 -3.48 -36.36 -12.53
CA ASN A 87 -2.56 -37.03 -13.44
C ASN A 87 -3.20 -37.36 -14.80
N VAL A 88 -4.52 -37.14 -14.93
CA VAL A 88 -5.27 -37.32 -16.17
C VAL A 88 -4.93 -36.16 -17.13
N VAL A 89 -4.66 -36.51 -18.39
CA VAL A 89 -4.43 -35.50 -19.44
C VAL A 89 -5.73 -34.75 -19.68
N PRO A 90 -5.75 -33.41 -19.72
CA PRO A 90 -6.94 -32.66 -20.05
C PRO A 90 -7.56 -33.12 -21.38
N THR A 91 -8.79 -33.63 -21.33
CA THR A 91 -9.55 -34.07 -22.51
C THR A 91 -10.50 -33.00 -23.02
N VAL A 92 -10.74 -31.96 -22.22
CA VAL A 92 -11.61 -30.83 -22.54
C VAL A 92 -10.92 -29.98 -23.62
N SER A 93 -11.65 -29.59 -24.66
CA SER A 93 -11.15 -28.69 -25.69
C SER A 93 -10.82 -27.31 -25.09
N LYS A 94 -10.04 -26.48 -25.79
CA LYS A 94 -9.70 -25.14 -25.29
C LYS A 94 -10.96 -24.29 -25.15
N GLU A 95 -11.86 -24.39 -26.13
CA GLU A 95 -13.12 -23.68 -26.22
C GLU A 95 -14.05 -24.09 -25.08
N ASP A 96 -14.20 -25.40 -24.86
CA ASP A 96 -15.01 -25.93 -23.76
C ASP A 96 -14.45 -25.47 -22.41
N ALA A 97 -13.13 -25.51 -22.22
CA ALA A 97 -12.51 -25.05 -20.99
C ALA A 97 -12.84 -23.57 -20.69
N VAL A 98 -12.82 -22.69 -21.71
CA VAL A 98 -13.23 -21.29 -21.55
C VAL A 98 -14.72 -21.18 -21.21
N GLU A 99 -15.58 -21.92 -21.89
CA GLU A 99 -17.01 -21.93 -21.60
C GLU A 99 -17.32 -22.40 -20.17
N LEU A 100 -16.59 -23.41 -19.68
CA LEU A 100 -16.74 -23.93 -18.33
C LEU A 100 -16.39 -22.88 -17.28
N VAL A 101 -15.32 -22.11 -17.50
CA VAL A 101 -15.00 -21.00 -16.59
C VAL A 101 -16.11 -19.95 -16.60
N TRP A 102 -16.74 -19.67 -17.75
CA TRP A 102 -17.79 -18.64 -17.84
C TRP A 102 -19.13 -19.09 -17.24
N LYS A 103 -19.44 -20.38 -17.30
CA LYS A 103 -20.71 -20.94 -16.82
C LYS A 103 -20.71 -21.27 -15.33
N ARG A 104 -19.54 -21.36 -14.68
CA ARG A 104 -19.41 -21.83 -13.30
C ARG A 104 -18.82 -20.75 -12.37
N PRO A 105 -19.21 -20.77 -11.09
CA PRO A 105 -18.50 -20.02 -10.07
C PRO A 105 -16.99 -20.35 -10.02
N ILE A 106 -16.15 -19.33 -10.05
CA ILE A 106 -14.69 -19.52 -9.91
C ILE A 106 -14.32 -19.84 -8.44
N PRO A 107 -13.14 -20.41 -8.17
CA PRO A 107 -12.66 -20.60 -6.81
C PRO A 107 -12.46 -19.29 -6.03
N SER A 108 -12.42 -19.37 -4.69
CA SER A 108 -12.14 -18.20 -3.84
C SER A 108 -10.70 -17.71 -4.03
N VAL A 109 -10.41 -16.46 -3.67
CA VAL A 109 -9.06 -15.88 -3.78
C VAL A 109 -8.03 -16.74 -3.03
N GLU A 110 -8.36 -17.16 -1.81
CA GLU A 110 -7.48 -18.00 -0.98
C GLU A 110 -7.23 -19.38 -1.61
N THR A 111 -8.24 -19.91 -2.30
CA THR A 111 -8.09 -21.16 -3.05
C THR A 111 -7.16 -20.96 -4.24
N LEU A 112 -7.34 -19.87 -5.01
CA LEU A 112 -6.48 -19.56 -6.15
C LEU A 112 -5.02 -19.33 -5.73
N GLU A 113 -4.78 -18.59 -4.63
CA GLU A 113 -3.44 -18.40 -4.06
C GLU A 113 -2.80 -19.74 -3.61
N MET A 114 -3.60 -20.61 -2.99
CA MET A 114 -3.16 -21.95 -2.62
C MET A 114 -2.79 -22.78 -3.85
N LEU A 115 -3.60 -22.77 -4.91
CA LEU A 115 -3.33 -23.51 -6.14
C LEU A 115 -2.06 -23.01 -6.84
N GLU A 116 -1.92 -21.69 -6.97
CA GLU A 116 -0.73 -21.08 -7.56
C GLU A 116 0.54 -21.43 -6.77
N LYS A 117 0.49 -21.36 -5.44
CA LYS A 117 1.62 -21.72 -4.59
C LYS A 117 2.04 -23.18 -4.75
N ASN A 118 1.10 -24.09 -5.02
CA ASN A 118 1.38 -25.52 -5.15
C ASN A 118 1.64 -25.96 -6.60
N PHE A 119 1.27 -25.17 -7.60
CA PHE A 119 1.36 -25.51 -9.03
C PHE A 119 2.74 -26.05 -9.42
N GLY A 120 3.81 -25.31 -9.10
CA GLY A 120 5.15 -25.66 -9.54
C GLY A 120 5.61 -27.04 -9.02
N GLN A 121 5.32 -27.34 -7.74
CA GLN A 121 5.64 -28.64 -7.17
C GLN A 121 4.76 -29.75 -7.75
N MET A 122 3.46 -29.51 -7.92
CA MET A 122 2.54 -30.49 -8.51
C MET A 122 2.93 -30.85 -9.94
N TRP A 123 3.34 -29.86 -10.72
CA TRP A 123 3.90 -30.07 -12.06
C TRP A 123 5.18 -30.92 -12.01
N PHE A 124 6.13 -30.62 -11.11
CA PHE A 124 7.33 -31.44 -10.89
C PHE A 124 7.01 -32.88 -10.46
N ASP A 125 5.93 -33.07 -9.70
CA ASP A 125 5.45 -34.40 -9.29
C ASP A 125 4.73 -35.15 -10.44
N GLY A 126 4.60 -34.50 -11.60
CA GLY A 126 4.11 -35.08 -12.85
C GLY A 126 2.60 -35.10 -13.01
N VAL A 127 1.91 -34.23 -12.26
CA VAL A 127 0.53 -33.84 -12.52
C VAL A 127 0.44 -33.22 -13.92
N LYS A 128 -0.69 -33.48 -14.61
CA LYS A 128 -0.89 -33.08 -16.01
C LYS A 128 -1.98 -32.02 -16.22
N GLY A 129 -2.80 -31.76 -15.20
CA GLY A 129 -3.85 -30.75 -15.27
C GLY A 129 -4.44 -30.40 -13.91
N ILE A 130 -5.46 -29.56 -13.94
CA ILE A 130 -6.24 -29.09 -12.79
C ILE A 130 -7.62 -29.70 -12.87
N VAL A 131 -8.23 -29.99 -11.72
CA VAL A 131 -9.65 -30.37 -11.61
C VAL A 131 -10.30 -29.42 -10.62
N ASP A 132 -11.59 -29.17 -10.81
CA ASP A 132 -12.39 -28.49 -9.81
C ASP A 132 -13.21 -29.54 -9.03
N PRO A 133 -12.80 -29.94 -7.81
CA PRO A 133 -13.48 -30.99 -7.06
C PRO A 133 -14.90 -30.61 -6.65
N ARG A 134 -15.31 -29.34 -6.84
CA ARG A 134 -16.67 -28.87 -6.61
C ARG A 134 -17.64 -29.30 -7.72
N TYR A 135 -17.13 -29.73 -8.87
CA TYR A 135 -17.94 -30.12 -10.03
C TYR A 135 -17.54 -31.50 -10.55
N HIS A 136 -18.55 -32.29 -10.97
CA HIS A 136 -18.38 -33.63 -11.56
C HIS A 136 -17.43 -34.55 -10.78
N ASP A 137 -17.41 -34.43 -9.45
CA ASP A 137 -16.53 -35.17 -8.54
C ASP A 137 -15.03 -35.07 -8.91
N GLY A 138 -14.61 -33.98 -9.56
CA GLY A 138 -13.22 -33.78 -9.99
C GLY A 138 -12.80 -34.66 -11.17
N ASN A 139 -13.73 -35.26 -11.91
CA ASN A 139 -13.43 -36.10 -13.07
C ASN A 139 -13.09 -35.30 -14.34
N GLU A 140 -13.31 -33.98 -14.34
CA GLU A 140 -13.07 -33.13 -15.49
C GLU A 140 -11.69 -32.48 -15.42
N ALA A 141 -10.73 -33.05 -16.16
CA ALA A 141 -9.37 -32.56 -16.23
C ALA A 141 -9.27 -31.32 -17.15
N LEU A 142 -8.88 -30.19 -16.57
CA LEU A 142 -8.68 -28.90 -17.21
C LEU A 142 -7.18 -28.62 -17.41
N PRO A 143 -6.79 -27.89 -18.47
CA PRO A 143 -5.42 -27.43 -18.64
C PRO A 143 -4.94 -26.51 -17.51
N PHE A 144 -3.64 -26.48 -17.23
CA PHE A 144 -3.06 -25.62 -16.19
C PHE A 144 -3.35 -24.12 -16.37
N TRP A 145 -3.40 -23.64 -17.61
CA TRP A 145 -3.69 -22.23 -17.91
C TRP A 145 -5.08 -21.76 -17.44
N VAL A 146 -6.00 -22.67 -17.13
CA VAL A 146 -7.30 -22.32 -16.52
C VAL A 146 -7.12 -21.63 -15.16
N LEU A 147 -6.05 -21.95 -14.42
CA LEU A 147 -5.71 -21.24 -13.18
C LEU A 147 -5.48 -19.75 -13.42
N THR A 148 -4.75 -19.41 -14.49
CA THR A 148 -4.51 -18.02 -14.89
C THR A 148 -5.82 -17.34 -15.28
N LEU A 149 -6.70 -18.03 -16.00
CA LEU A 149 -8.00 -17.48 -16.38
C LEU A 149 -8.90 -17.21 -15.14
N TRP A 150 -8.94 -18.13 -14.18
CA TRP A 150 -9.65 -17.92 -12.90
C TRP A 150 -9.11 -16.71 -12.14
N LYS A 151 -7.79 -16.55 -12.07
CA LYS A 151 -7.16 -15.39 -11.44
C LYS A 151 -7.54 -14.09 -12.13
N SER A 152 -7.44 -14.03 -13.46
CA SER A 152 -7.82 -12.85 -14.24
C SER A 152 -9.27 -12.44 -13.98
N VAL A 153 -10.20 -13.41 -13.92
CA VAL A 153 -11.61 -13.14 -13.61
C VAL A 153 -11.79 -12.66 -12.17
N SER A 154 -11.09 -13.28 -11.21
CA SER A 154 -11.11 -12.86 -9.81
C SER A 154 -10.66 -11.41 -9.65
N GLU A 155 -9.60 -11.00 -10.36
CA GLU A 155 -9.13 -9.62 -10.37
C GLU A 155 -10.15 -8.68 -11.03
N MET A 156 -10.76 -9.10 -12.14
CA MET A 156 -11.80 -8.31 -12.80
C MET A 156 -13.04 -8.12 -11.94
N LEU A 157 -13.47 -9.13 -11.18
CA LEU A 157 -14.56 -8.99 -10.21
C LEU A 157 -14.25 -7.93 -9.16
N LEU A 158 -13.04 -7.98 -8.59
CA LEU A 158 -12.59 -6.96 -7.63
C LEU A 158 -12.63 -5.57 -8.27
N ARG A 159 -12.03 -5.40 -9.45
CA ARG A 159 -12.00 -4.12 -10.18
C ARG A 159 -13.42 -3.66 -10.57
N GLN A 160 -14.33 -4.56 -10.89
CA GLN A 160 -15.73 -4.26 -11.21
C GLN A 160 -16.46 -3.71 -9.98
N ASP A 161 -16.26 -4.31 -8.81
CA ASP A 161 -16.86 -3.85 -7.56
C ASP A 161 -16.29 -2.49 -7.11
N GLU A 162 -15.00 -2.25 -7.32
CA GLU A 162 -14.41 -0.93 -7.08
C GLU A 162 -15.00 0.16 -7.99
N TRP A 163 -15.24 -0.17 -9.27
CA TRP A 163 -15.87 0.75 -10.21
C TRP A 163 -17.35 0.99 -9.90
N LYS A 164 -18.09 -0.02 -9.42
CA LYS A 164 -19.46 0.14 -8.90
C LYS A 164 -19.48 1.13 -7.73
N GLU A 165 -18.62 0.94 -6.73
CA GLU A 165 -18.51 1.84 -5.58
C GLU A 165 -18.15 3.28 -6.01
N ALA A 166 -17.23 3.42 -6.96
CA ALA A 166 -16.85 4.73 -7.52
C ALA A 166 -18.02 5.42 -8.24
N TYR A 167 -18.77 4.67 -9.05
CA TYR A 167 -19.94 5.17 -9.77
C TYR A 167 -21.07 5.58 -8.82
N GLU A 168 -21.37 4.78 -7.80
CA GLU A 168 -22.38 5.08 -6.77
C GLU A 168 -21.99 6.31 -5.95
N THR A 169 -20.72 6.39 -5.53
CA THR A 169 -20.18 7.54 -4.81
C THR A 169 -20.33 8.80 -5.65
N LEU A 170 -19.88 8.76 -6.91
CA LEU A 170 -19.98 9.89 -7.82
C LEU A 170 -21.43 10.30 -8.06
N SER A 171 -22.35 9.34 -8.23
CA SER A 171 -23.79 9.60 -8.41
C SER A 171 -24.42 10.34 -7.23
N THR A 172 -23.90 10.11 -6.02
CA THR A 172 -24.30 10.86 -4.82
C THR A 172 -23.66 12.24 -4.79
N VAL A 173 -22.35 12.31 -5.06
CA VAL A 173 -21.54 13.53 -5.00
C VAL A 173 -21.99 14.57 -6.04
N VAL A 174 -22.45 14.16 -7.21
CA VAL A 174 -22.98 15.09 -8.23
C VAL A 174 -24.31 15.74 -7.84
N GLN A 175 -24.95 15.32 -6.75
CA GLN A 175 -26.11 16.05 -6.20
C GLN A 175 -25.68 17.29 -5.40
N ASP A 176 -24.39 17.42 -5.05
CA ASP A 176 -23.85 18.63 -4.43
C ASP A 176 -23.91 19.80 -5.45
N PRO A 177 -24.54 20.94 -5.10
CA PRO A 177 -24.62 22.10 -5.98
C PRO A 177 -23.26 22.55 -6.52
N LEU A 178 -22.22 22.54 -5.68
CA LEU A 178 -20.88 22.97 -6.08
C LEU A 178 -20.28 22.03 -7.13
N VAL A 179 -20.47 20.71 -6.97
CA VAL A 179 -19.96 19.73 -7.92
C VAL A 179 -20.78 19.72 -9.21
N SER A 180 -22.11 19.76 -9.11
CA SER A 180 -23.01 19.76 -10.28
C SER A 180 -22.79 20.98 -11.19
N GLU A 181 -22.55 22.15 -10.60
CA GLU A 181 -22.24 23.38 -11.32
C GLU A 181 -20.94 23.25 -12.13
N HIS A 182 -19.88 22.70 -11.51
CA HIS A 182 -18.58 22.56 -12.15
C HIS A 182 -18.50 21.39 -13.13
N PHE A 183 -19.25 20.31 -12.88
CA PHE A 183 -19.12 19.04 -13.58
C PHE A 183 -20.47 18.38 -13.92
N PRO A 184 -21.37 19.07 -14.65
CA PRO A 184 -22.73 18.59 -14.90
C PRO A 184 -22.78 17.28 -15.71
N THR A 185 -21.70 16.95 -16.44
CA THR A 185 -21.62 15.78 -17.34
C THR A 185 -20.68 14.68 -16.85
N ILE A 186 -20.18 14.74 -15.61
CA ILE A 186 -19.12 13.83 -15.13
C ILE A 186 -19.53 12.36 -15.17
N ILE A 187 -20.80 12.03 -14.88
CA ILE A 187 -21.30 10.65 -14.96
C ILE A 187 -21.25 10.12 -16.40
N SER A 188 -21.60 10.95 -17.38
CA SER A 188 -21.54 10.61 -18.81
C SER A 188 -20.09 10.48 -19.29
N ILE A 189 -19.20 11.37 -18.84
CA ILE A 189 -17.77 11.30 -19.12
C ILE A 189 -17.18 10.02 -18.53
N LEU A 190 -17.51 9.68 -17.27
CA LEU A 190 -17.03 8.47 -16.63
C LEU A 190 -17.52 7.23 -17.36
N GLY A 191 -18.80 7.18 -17.70
CA GLY A 191 -19.41 6.01 -18.37
C GLY A 191 -18.75 5.66 -19.70
N ARG A 192 -18.26 6.66 -20.45
CA ARG A 192 -17.61 6.47 -21.77
C ARG A 192 -16.12 6.13 -21.71
N ARG A 193 -15.47 6.32 -20.55
CA ARG A 193 -14.04 6.01 -20.40
C ARG A 193 -13.83 4.51 -20.30
N SER A 194 -12.70 4.04 -20.81
CA SER A 194 -12.27 2.65 -20.69
C SER A 194 -11.98 2.28 -19.23
N TRP A 195 -12.43 1.10 -18.78
CA TRP A 195 -12.30 0.69 -17.38
C TRP A 195 -10.87 0.41 -16.94
N ASN A 196 -9.98 0.04 -17.87
CA ASN A 196 -8.59 -0.28 -17.59
C ASN A 196 -7.61 0.07 -18.73
N ARG A 197 -7.90 1.11 -19.52
CA ARG A 197 -6.90 1.62 -20.46
C ARG A 197 -5.72 2.17 -19.66
N ASN A 198 -4.51 1.84 -20.11
CA ASN A 198 -3.29 2.42 -19.54
C ASN A 198 -3.31 3.94 -19.67
N VAL A 199 -2.95 4.62 -18.59
CA VAL A 199 -2.87 6.07 -18.48
C VAL A 199 -1.40 6.44 -18.44
N GLU A 200 -0.99 7.26 -19.40
CA GLU A 200 0.38 7.76 -19.53
C GLU A 200 0.49 9.15 -18.93
N ILE A 201 1.37 9.32 -17.94
CA ILE A 201 1.59 10.60 -17.25
C ILE A 201 3.09 10.85 -17.20
N GLY A 202 3.56 11.75 -18.05
CA GLY A 202 4.99 11.91 -18.28
C GLY A 202 5.58 10.63 -18.88
N ARG A 203 6.47 9.96 -18.14
CA ARG A 203 7.10 8.68 -18.53
C ARG A 203 6.47 7.45 -17.87
N PHE A 204 5.50 7.68 -17.00
CA PHE A 204 4.87 6.61 -16.25
C PHE A 204 3.65 6.06 -16.98
N THR A 205 3.46 4.76 -16.90
CA THR A 205 2.26 4.08 -17.38
C THR A 205 1.57 3.38 -16.22
N PHE A 206 0.30 3.73 -15.98
CA PHE A 206 -0.51 3.15 -14.92
C PHE A 206 -1.76 2.49 -15.46
N GLU A 207 -2.18 1.39 -14.86
CA GLU A 207 -3.48 0.77 -15.13
C GLU A 207 -4.62 1.74 -14.77
N GLY A 208 -5.55 1.96 -15.69
CA GLY A 208 -6.60 2.98 -15.55
C GLY A 208 -7.51 2.80 -14.34
N TYR A 209 -7.76 1.56 -13.88
CA TYR A 209 -8.61 1.33 -12.72
C TYR A 209 -8.03 1.94 -11.43
N LYS A 210 -6.70 2.11 -11.32
CA LYS A 210 -6.08 2.69 -10.11
C LYS A 210 -6.64 4.08 -9.78
N PHE A 211 -7.05 4.84 -10.80
CA PHE A 211 -7.60 6.18 -10.64
C PHE A 211 -9.06 6.20 -10.13
N ASN A 212 -9.75 5.06 -10.05
CA ASN A 212 -11.08 4.97 -9.44
C ASN A 212 -11.07 5.42 -7.96
N LYS A 213 -9.91 5.37 -7.29
CA LYS A 213 -9.73 5.79 -5.89
C LYS A 213 -9.88 7.29 -5.71
N LEU A 214 -9.65 8.08 -6.77
CA LEU A 214 -9.95 9.52 -6.74
C LEU A 214 -11.47 9.74 -6.60
N LEU A 215 -12.30 8.87 -7.17
CA LEU A 215 -13.76 9.01 -7.19
C LEU A 215 -14.47 8.41 -5.97
N ARG A 216 -13.72 7.97 -4.94
CA ARG A 216 -14.24 7.33 -3.72
C ARG A 216 -13.61 7.97 -2.48
N PRO A 217 -14.21 7.92 -1.28
CA PRO A 217 -13.55 8.33 -0.03
C PRO A 217 -12.53 7.28 0.44
N ARG A 218 -11.53 6.99 -0.40
CA ARG A 218 -10.45 6.02 -0.12
C ARG A 218 -9.12 6.74 0.00
N MET A 219 -8.22 6.21 0.82
CA MET A 219 -6.83 6.68 0.86
C MET A 219 -6.18 6.42 -0.50
N LEU A 220 -5.49 7.43 -1.05
CA LEU A 220 -4.73 7.28 -2.27
C LEU A 220 -3.40 6.57 -1.97
N CYS A 221 -2.79 5.99 -3.00
CA CYS A 221 -1.48 5.35 -2.90
C CYS A 221 -0.41 6.20 -3.57
N ASP A 222 0.85 5.89 -3.28
CA ASP A 222 2.03 6.58 -3.79
C ASP A 222 2.03 6.72 -5.32
N ASP A 223 1.55 5.70 -6.06
CA ASP A 223 1.38 5.77 -7.52
C ASP A 223 0.55 6.99 -7.94
N ILE A 224 -0.53 7.31 -7.22
CA ILE A 224 -1.41 8.45 -7.54
C ILE A 224 -0.73 9.76 -7.11
N THR A 225 -0.05 9.78 -5.96
CA THR A 225 0.75 10.94 -5.53
C THR A 225 1.79 11.30 -6.58
N GLN A 226 2.50 10.30 -7.12
CA GLN A 226 3.49 10.46 -8.17
C GLN A 226 2.86 11.00 -9.47
N CYS A 227 1.70 10.47 -9.88
CA CYS A 227 0.93 11.01 -11.01
C CYS A 227 0.60 12.50 -10.82
N MET A 228 0.08 12.86 -9.63
CA MET A 228 -0.30 14.24 -9.30
C MET A 228 0.92 15.16 -9.30
N ASN A 229 2.02 14.71 -8.71
CA ASN A 229 3.28 15.45 -8.69
C ASN A 229 3.83 15.68 -10.10
N GLN A 230 3.79 14.66 -10.97
CA GLN A 230 4.21 14.78 -12.37
C GLN A 230 3.32 15.74 -13.15
N ALA A 231 2.01 15.75 -12.89
CA ALA A 231 1.09 16.70 -13.50
C ALA A 231 1.39 18.15 -13.10
N LEU A 232 1.72 18.39 -11.81
CA LEU A 232 2.16 19.72 -11.35
C LEU A 232 3.52 20.11 -11.97
N GLN A 233 4.47 19.19 -12.05
CA GLN A 233 5.76 19.44 -12.71
C GLN A 233 5.56 19.80 -14.19
N THR A 234 4.67 19.09 -14.89
CA THR A 234 4.34 19.38 -16.30
C THR A 234 3.71 20.76 -16.46
N ARG A 235 2.88 21.17 -15.49
CA ARG A 235 2.32 22.53 -15.45
C ARG A 235 3.40 23.58 -15.19
N LEU A 236 4.33 23.32 -14.26
CA LEU A 236 5.47 24.19 -13.98
C LEU A 236 6.39 24.34 -15.19
N ASP A 237 6.64 23.25 -15.94
CA ASP A 237 7.47 23.28 -17.14
C ASP A 237 6.92 24.16 -18.26
N ARG A 238 5.60 24.40 -18.27
CA ARG A 238 4.93 25.31 -19.20
C ARG A 238 4.97 26.78 -18.75
N ASP A 239 5.21 27.04 -17.46
CA ASP A 239 5.28 28.38 -16.88
C ASP A 239 6.74 28.77 -16.62
N ARG A 240 7.41 29.34 -17.63
CA ARG A 240 8.84 29.68 -17.56
C ARG A 240 9.16 30.65 -16.42
N ALA A 241 8.25 31.58 -16.11
CA ALA A 241 8.47 32.56 -15.06
C ALA A 241 8.56 31.85 -13.70
N ARG A 242 7.60 30.96 -13.41
CA ARG A 242 7.58 30.19 -12.16
C ARG A 242 8.63 29.10 -12.11
N LYS A 243 8.96 28.48 -13.25
CA LYS A 243 10.01 27.45 -13.31
C LYS A 243 11.38 27.96 -12.84
N ASN A 244 11.64 29.25 -13.01
CA ASN A 244 12.88 29.84 -12.54
C ASN A 244 12.90 29.93 -11.01
N THR A 245 11.77 30.25 -10.36
CA THR A 245 11.70 30.47 -8.89
C THR A 245 11.19 29.27 -8.10
N HIS A 246 10.60 28.27 -8.75
CA HIS A 246 10.04 27.08 -8.11
C HIS A 246 10.61 25.80 -8.72
N TYR A 247 10.76 24.79 -7.89
CA TYR A 247 11.10 23.43 -8.28
C TYR A 247 10.20 22.44 -7.53
N ILE A 248 9.54 21.53 -8.26
CA ILE A 248 8.72 20.47 -7.64
C ILE A 248 9.55 19.18 -7.73
N ALA A 249 10.09 18.76 -6.59
CA ALA A 249 10.94 17.57 -6.52
C ALA A 249 10.10 16.28 -6.59
N ALA A 250 10.80 15.16 -6.77
CA ALA A 250 10.22 13.81 -6.80
C ALA A 250 9.34 13.52 -5.56
N SER A 251 8.33 12.66 -5.72
CA SER A 251 7.45 12.28 -4.61
C SER A 251 8.21 11.58 -3.48
N ARG A 252 9.30 10.87 -3.82
CA ARG A 252 10.20 10.21 -2.87
C ARG A 252 11.37 11.06 -2.43
N PHE A 253 11.45 12.32 -2.87
CA PHE A 253 12.58 13.21 -2.60
C PHE A 253 12.90 13.29 -1.11
N ALA A 254 11.90 13.32 -0.23
CA ALA A 254 12.10 13.35 1.23
C ALA A 254 12.95 12.19 1.79
N THR A 255 12.97 11.04 1.10
CA THR A 255 13.76 9.87 1.51
C THR A 255 15.25 10.09 1.24
N VAL A 256 15.59 10.85 0.20
CA VAL A 256 16.99 11.14 -0.18
C VAL A 256 17.74 11.85 0.95
N PRO A 257 17.32 13.02 1.48
CA PRO A 257 18.03 13.67 2.57
C PRO A 257 17.93 12.88 3.88
N GLN A 258 16.89 12.08 4.10
CA GLN A 258 16.81 11.20 5.27
C GLN A 258 17.88 10.11 5.24
N THR A 259 18.02 9.45 4.09
CA THR A 259 19.07 8.46 3.85
C THR A 259 20.43 9.14 3.93
N ALA A 260 20.56 10.34 3.36
CA ALA A 260 21.82 11.05 3.37
C ALA A 260 22.28 11.41 4.78
N ALA A 261 21.35 11.90 5.60
CA ALA A 261 21.60 12.23 7.01
C ALA A 261 21.99 11.00 7.83
N LYS A 262 21.34 9.84 7.60
CA LYS A 262 21.68 8.58 8.30
C LYS A 262 23.10 8.11 8.00
N LYS A 263 23.50 8.21 6.73
CA LYS A 263 24.83 7.82 6.27
C LYS A 263 25.93 8.81 6.62
N LYS A 264 25.56 10.01 7.10
CA LYS A 264 26.50 11.11 7.36
C LYS A 264 27.36 11.41 6.14
N PHE A 265 26.76 11.45 4.94
CA PHE A 265 27.52 11.78 3.73
C PHE A 265 28.28 13.08 3.95
N VAL A 266 29.55 13.05 3.55
CA VAL A 266 30.37 14.25 3.41
C VAL A 266 29.99 14.92 2.09
N ALA A 267 30.20 16.23 2.00
CA ALA A 267 29.82 17.03 0.81
C ALA A 267 30.39 16.50 -0.52
N THR A 268 31.42 15.65 -0.48
CA THR A 268 32.05 15.06 -1.67
C THR A 268 31.35 13.82 -2.21
N ASP A 269 30.28 13.34 -1.56
CA ASP A 269 29.58 12.11 -1.91
C ASP A 269 28.06 12.30 -1.75
N LEU A 270 27.53 13.40 -2.28
CA LEU A 270 26.10 13.65 -2.21
C LEU A 270 25.37 12.79 -3.23
N PRO A 271 24.18 12.25 -2.90
CA PRO A 271 23.29 11.69 -3.90
C PRO A 271 23.07 12.66 -5.06
N GLN A 272 23.02 12.16 -6.30
CA GLN A 272 23.01 13.00 -7.51
C GLN A 272 21.82 13.98 -7.49
N SER A 273 20.68 13.59 -6.93
CA SER A 273 19.53 14.49 -6.81
C SER A 273 19.76 15.68 -5.87
N LEU A 274 20.63 15.53 -4.87
CA LEU A 274 21.04 16.63 -3.98
C LEU A 274 22.12 17.50 -4.64
N GLU A 275 23.07 16.93 -5.39
CA GLU A 275 24.05 17.69 -6.17
C GLU A 275 23.36 18.57 -7.24
N ASP A 276 22.40 17.98 -7.98
CA ASP A 276 21.61 18.70 -8.97
C ASP A 276 20.81 19.84 -8.33
N LEU A 277 20.29 19.61 -7.12
CA LEU A 277 19.57 20.64 -6.37
C LEU A 277 20.52 21.74 -5.88
N GLU A 278 21.69 21.38 -5.33
CA GLU A 278 22.71 22.34 -4.90
C GLU A 278 23.09 23.26 -6.05
N LYS A 279 23.39 22.69 -7.23
CA LYS A 279 23.70 23.48 -8.43
C LYS A 279 22.58 24.46 -8.77
N ARG A 280 21.32 24.01 -8.74
CA ARG A 280 20.16 24.89 -9.03
C ARG A 280 20.00 26.01 -8.02
N VAL A 281 20.28 25.75 -6.75
CA VAL A 281 20.23 26.76 -5.67
C VAL A 281 21.38 27.75 -5.81
N MET A 282 22.57 27.29 -6.21
CA MET A 282 23.71 28.17 -6.49
C MET A 282 23.43 29.07 -7.71
N ASP A 283 22.81 28.53 -8.75
CA ASP A 283 22.39 29.28 -9.94
C ASP A 283 21.21 30.23 -9.65
N ASN A 284 20.35 29.89 -8.69
CA ASN A 284 19.24 30.72 -8.23
C ASN A 284 19.00 30.61 -6.70
N PRO A 285 19.56 31.52 -5.89
CA PRO A 285 19.34 31.54 -4.45
C PRO A 285 17.87 31.74 -4.03
N GLY A 286 17.04 32.33 -4.90
CA GLY A 286 15.60 32.52 -4.70
C GLY A 286 14.75 31.29 -5.02
N LEU A 287 15.36 30.13 -5.29
CA LEU A 287 14.65 28.90 -5.61
C LEU A 287 13.85 28.39 -4.41
N LYS A 288 12.59 28.01 -4.66
CA LYS A 288 11.73 27.32 -3.69
C LYS A 288 11.50 25.89 -4.10
N VAL A 289 11.79 24.95 -3.22
CA VAL A 289 11.66 23.51 -3.48
C VAL A 289 10.42 22.95 -2.79
N TRP A 290 9.57 22.30 -3.57
CA TRP A 290 8.30 21.72 -3.12
C TRP A 290 8.31 20.22 -3.29
N PHE A 291 7.85 19.46 -2.30
CA PHE A 291 7.66 18.03 -2.43
C PHE A 291 6.65 17.51 -1.39
N PRO A 292 5.91 16.44 -1.71
CA PRO A 292 5.14 15.75 -0.71
C PRO A 292 6.02 14.87 0.19
N THR A 293 5.58 14.65 1.42
CA THR A 293 6.16 13.63 2.29
C THR A 293 5.10 12.99 3.17
N LEU A 294 5.30 11.72 3.51
CA LEU A 294 4.45 10.99 4.43
C LEU A 294 4.94 11.17 5.87
N LEU A 295 4.33 12.10 6.60
CA LEU A 295 4.62 12.34 8.01
C LEU A 295 3.57 11.65 8.89
N ASN A 296 3.97 10.67 9.70
CA ASN A 296 3.03 9.93 10.59
C ASN A 296 1.81 9.32 9.86
N LYS A 297 2.01 8.78 8.66
CA LYS A 297 0.95 8.26 7.76
C LYS A 297 -0.01 9.33 7.22
N HIS A 298 0.43 10.59 7.25
CA HIS A 298 -0.31 11.73 6.74
C HIS A 298 0.55 12.47 5.72
N GLU A 299 0.05 12.57 4.49
CA GLU A 299 0.77 13.27 3.43
C GLU A 299 0.71 14.78 3.66
N VAL A 300 1.87 15.43 3.66
CA VAL A 300 1.99 16.89 3.78
C VAL A 300 2.87 17.44 2.67
N ALA A 301 2.66 18.70 2.30
CA ALA A 301 3.57 19.42 1.42
C ALA A 301 4.68 20.06 2.25
N ILE A 302 5.93 19.89 1.82
CA ILE A 302 7.08 20.63 2.32
C ILE A 302 7.50 21.68 1.29
N CYS A 303 7.84 22.86 1.77
CA CYS A 303 8.49 23.92 1.03
C CYS A 303 9.82 24.29 1.69
N ILE A 304 10.91 24.30 0.92
CA ILE A 304 12.20 24.85 1.33
C ILE A 304 12.41 26.14 0.55
N ASP A 305 12.51 27.26 1.27
CA ASP A 305 12.79 28.58 0.72
C ASP A 305 14.24 28.95 1.06
N PHE A 306 15.12 28.88 0.05
CA PHE A 306 16.56 29.07 0.25
C PHE A 306 16.94 30.52 0.51
N GLU A 307 16.22 31.48 -0.08
CA GLU A 307 16.42 32.91 0.14
C GLU A 307 15.95 33.33 1.53
N ALA A 308 14.78 32.84 1.95
CA ALA A 308 14.26 33.13 3.30
C ALA A 308 14.94 32.28 4.40
N HIS A 309 15.75 31.27 4.02
CA HIS A 309 16.30 30.27 4.93
C HIS A 309 15.23 29.59 5.80
N THR A 310 14.10 29.21 5.20
CA THR A 310 12.99 28.58 5.92
C THR A 310 12.61 27.23 5.35
N ILE A 311 12.14 26.35 6.24
CA ILE A 311 11.46 25.10 5.89
C ILE A 311 10.06 25.22 6.45
N ALA A 312 9.06 25.15 5.57
CA ALA A 312 7.65 25.15 5.93
C ALA A 312 7.04 23.79 5.56
N TYR A 313 6.07 23.36 6.36
CA TYR A 313 5.24 22.21 6.02
C TYR A 313 3.77 22.58 6.26
N ALA A 314 2.91 22.21 5.32
CA ALA A 314 1.49 22.51 5.38
C ALA A 314 0.66 21.48 4.62
N HIS A 315 -0.62 21.44 4.95
CA HIS A 315 -1.67 20.90 4.11
C HIS A 315 -2.93 21.74 4.38
N GLY A 316 -3.89 21.78 3.44
CA GLY A 316 -5.20 22.40 3.70
C GLY A 316 -5.89 21.79 4.94
N THR A 317 -6.76 22.56 5.60
CA THR A 317 -7.43 22.14 6.85
C THR A 317 -8.26 20.90 6.62
N GLN A 318 -7.77 19.74 7.05
CA GLN A 318 -8.37 18.45 6.79
C GLN A 318 -9.07 17.88 8.03
N GLU A 319 -10.32 17.44 7.83
CA GLU A 319 -11.17 16.85 8.88
C GLU A 319 -11.35 15.33 8.73
N ASP A 320 -10.90 14.74 7.61
CA ASP A 320 -10.97 13.31 7.35
C ASP A 320 -9.57 12.67 7.27
N PHE A 321 -9.48 11.36 7.03
CA PHE A 321 -8.19 10.64 6.91
C PHE A 321 -7.87 10.24 5.46
N VAL A 322 -8.68 10.65 4.48
CA VAL A 322 -8.62 10.17 3.09
C VAL A 322 -8.26 11.26 2.09
N SER A 323 -8.16 12.51 2.54
CA SER A 323 -7.91 13.69 1.69
C SER A 323 -6.50 14.27 1.84
N CYS A 324 -5.59 13.63 2.58
CA CYS A 324 -4.24 14.16 2.82
C CYS A 324 -3.44 14.35 1.54
N ILE A 325 -3.46 13.37 0.63
CA ILE A 325 -2.76 13.47 -0.66
C ILE A 325 -3.36 14.59 -1.55
N PRO A 326 -4.69 14.65 -1.81
CA PRO A 326 -5.28 15.79 -2.51
C PRO A 326 -4.98 17.16 -1.87
N ALA A 327 -5.03 17.25 -0.54
CA ALA A 327 -4.75 18.49 0.18
C ALA A 327 -3.28 18.90 0.09
N ALA A 328 -2.34 17.95 0.21
CA ALA A 328 -0.90 18.20 0.04
C ALA A 328 -0.58 18.63 -1.40
N MET A 329 -1.11 17.94 -2.41
CA MET A 329 -0.91 18.31 -3.81
C MET A 329 -1.52 19.67 -4.15
N ASN A 330 -2.73 19.98 -3.63
CA ASN A 330 -3.30 21.31 -3.75
C ASN A 330 -2.44 22.37 -3.03
N THR A 331 -1.84 22.05 -1.88
CA THR A 331 -0.97 22.99 -1.15
C THR A 331 0.27 23.34 -1.98
N ILE A 332 0.88 22.36 -2.65
CA ILE A 332 1.95 22.62 -3.63
C ILE A 332 1.41 23.47 -4.78
N ALA A 333 0.24 23.13 -5.31
CA ALA A 333 -0.36 23.88 -6.42
C ALA A 333 -0.71 25.34 -6.03
N HIS A 334 -1.15 25.58 -4.80
CA HIS A 334 -1.39 26.91 -4.24
C HIS A 334 -0.07 27.68 -4.11
N GLY A 335 0.94 27.07 -3.48
CA GLY A 335 2.23 27.72 -3.24
C GLY A 335 3.02 28.04 -4.51
N VAL A 336 2.87 27.20 -5.55
CA VAL A 336 3.54 27.41 -6.84
C VAL A 336 2.68 28.25 -7.78
N PHE A 337 1.38 27.92 -7.94
CA PHE A 337 0.54 28.48 -8.99
C PHE A 337 -0.49 29.52 -8.52
N GLY A 338 -0.65 29.71 -7.21
CA GLY A 338 -1.70 30.58 -6.65
C GLY A 338 -3.10 29.99 -6.78
N ASP A 339 -3.23 28.68 -6.97
CA ASP A 339 -4.53 28.00 -7.00
C ASP A 339 -5.29 28.21 -5.67
N PRO A 340 -6.63 28.22 -5.65
CA PRO A 340 -7.38 28.28 -4.40
C PRO A 340 -7.01 27.14 -3.44
N LEU A 341 -6.75 27.49 -2.18
CA LEU A 341 -6.37 26.51 -1.16
C LEU A 341 -7.52 25.53 -0.90
N TRP A 342 -7.15 24.26 -0.75
CA TRP A 342 -8.08 23.16 -0.48
C TRP A 342 -8.84 23.37 0.83
N ALA A 343 -10.13 23.02 0.82
CA ALA A 343 -11.00 23.06 1.99
C ALA A 343 -11.86 21.77 2.07
N PRO A 344 -12.33 21.37 3.27
CA PRO A 344 -13.14 20.16 3.44
C PRO A 344 -14.37 20.08 2.52
N ASN A 345 -15.03 21.22 2.28
CA ASN A 345 -16.19 21.31 1.41
C ASN A 345 -15.87 21.22 -0.09
N THR A 346 -14.61 21.42 -0.50
CA THR A 346 -14.17 21.27 -1.91
C THR A 346 -13.52 19.91 -2.18
N ARG A 347 -13.44 19.01 -1.19
CA ARG A 347 -12.69 17.75 -1.30
C ARG A 347 -13.07 16.90 -2.51
N TYR A 348 -14.36 16.76 -2.79
CA TYR A 348 -14.83 15.95 -3.92
C TYR A 348 -14.62 16.65 -5.26
N LEU A 349 -14.83 17.96 -5.28
CA LEU A 349 -14.55 18.80 -6.45
C LEU A 349 -13.08 18.63 -6.87
N ASP A 350 -12.15 18.74 -5.92
CA ASP A 350 -10.72 18.60 -6.20
C ASP A 350 -10.33 17.18 -6.60
N ARG A 351 -10.93 16.15 -6.00
CA ARG A 351 -10.70 14.76 -6.43
C ARG A 351 -11.18 14.50 -7.86
N ILE A 352 -12.34 15.06 -8.26
CA ILE A 352 -12.85 14.96 -9.64
C ILE A 352 -11.93 15.73 -10.60
N ARG A 353 -11.45 16.93 -10.22
CA ARG A 353 -10.45 17.68 -10.99
C ARG A 353 -9.20 16.86 -11.24
N TRP A 354 -8.65 16.23 -10.20
CA TRP A 354 -7.49 15.34 -10.33
C TRP A 354 -7.79 14.15 -11.23
N PHE A 355 -8.94 13.50 -11.09
CA PHE A 355 -9.31 12.39 -11.98
C PHE A 355 -9.33 12.82 -13.45
N LEU A 356 -9.95 13.96 -13.76
CA LEU A 356 -10.04 14.48 -15.11
C LEU A 356 -8.69 14.96 -15.68
N ALA A 357 -7.82 15.49 -14.82
CA ALA A 357 -6.48 15.94 -15.21
C ALA A 357 -5.54 14.77 -15.50
N LEU A 358 -5.64 13.70 -14.71
CA LEU A 358 -4.74 12.54 -14.82
C LEU A 358 -5.22 11.52 -15.84
N VAL A 359 -6.54 11.32 -15.96
CA VAL A 359 -7.12 10.39 -16.92
C VAL A 359 -7.66 11.21 -18.09
N PRO A 360 -7.05 11.19 -19.29
CA PRO A 360 -7.56 11.94 -20.44
C PRO A 360 -8.82 11.28 -21.04
N ASN A 361 -9.69 12.09 -21.64
CA ASN A 361 -10.87 11.58 -22.36
C ASN A 361 -10.41 10.94 -23.69
N PRO A 362 -10.88 9.73 -24.08
CA PRO A 362 -10.54 9.12 -25.36
C PRO A 362 -10.72 10.06 -26.56
N ASP A 363 -11.80 10.84 -26.61
CA ASP A 363 -12.12 11.75 -27.73
C ASP A 363 -11.03 12.82 -27.95
N ASN A 364 -10.32 13.22 -26.89
CA ASN A 364 -9.30 14.27 -26.96
C ASN A 364 -7.96 13.77 -27.52
N THR A 365 -7.79 12.45 -27.71
CA THR A 365 -6.54 11.90 -28.25
C THR A 365 -6.48 11.94 -29.79
N SER A 366 -7.54 12.41 -30.46
CA SER A 366 -7.66 12.34 -31.91
C SER A 366 -7.17 13.56 -32.69
N SER A 367 -6.94 14.74 -32.08
CA SER A 367 -6.83 15.96 -32.91
C SER A 367 -5.43 16.51 -33.19
N ASP A 368 -4.48 16.63 -32.25
CA ASP A 368 -3.32 17.54 -32.51
C ASP A 368 -1.93 17.12 -32.00
N VAL A 369 -1.72 15.89 -31.52
CA VAL A 369 -0.36 15.44 -31.22
C VAL A 369 0.29 14.96 -32.53
N PRO A 370 1.37 15.61 -33.02
CA PRO A 370 2.11 15.09 -34.16
C PRO A 370 2.52 13.67 -33.81
N LYS A 371 1.99 12.69 -34.57
CA LYS A 371 2.42 11.29 -34.45
C LYS A 371 3.90 11.25 -34.81
N SER A 372 4.75 11.40 -33.81
CA SER A 372 6.15 11.04 -33.89
C SER A 372 6.18 9.63 -34.45
N SER A 373 6.78 9.49 -35.63
CA SER A 373 6.85 8.27 -36.41
C SER A 373 7.74 7.25 -35.69
N LEU A 374 7.21 6.63 -34.64
CA LEU A 374 7.76 5.43 -34.04
C LEU A 374 7.06 4.21 -34.68
N PRO A 375 7.82 3.20 -35.14
CA PRO A 375 7.27 2.08 -35.89
C PRO A 375 6.38 1.20 -35.00
N SER A 376 5.11 1.09 -35.35
CA SER A 376 4.15 0.18 -34.73
C SER A 376 4.42 -1.26 -35.18
N LYS A 377 5.31 -1.95 -34.48
CA LYS A 377 5.24 -3.41 -34.35
C LYS A 377 4.88 -3.69 -32.90
N GLU A 378 3.76 -4.39 -32.70
CA GLU A 378 3.36 -5.03 -31.43
C GLU A 378 4.36 -6.14 -31.09
N SER A 379 5.62 -5.78 -30.81
CA SER A 379 6.51 -6.62 -30.02
C SER A 379 6.38 -6.13 -28.59
N HIS A 380 6.24 -7.07 -27.66
CA HIS A 380 6.32 -6.84 -26.21
C HIS A 380 7.65 -6.16 -25.84
N PHE A 381 7.76 -4.84 -26.07
CA PHE A 381 8.87 -4.04 -25.59
C PHE A 381 8.72 -3.94 -24.08
N ARG A 382 9.59 -4.66 -23.36
CA ARG A 382 9.87 -4.36 -21.97
C ARG A 382 10.42 -2.93 -21.95
N ILE A 383 9.62 -2.00 -21.45
CA ILE A 383 10.10 -0.65 -21.13
C ILE A 383 11.15 -0.83 -20.03
N ALA A 384 12.39 -0.41 -20.29
CA ALA A 384 13.44 -0.42 -19.29
C ALA A 384 12.96 0.35 -18.05
N ILE A 385 13.25 -0.13 -16.84
CA ILE A 385 12.91 0.58 -15.60
C ILE A 385 13.45 2.02 -15.62
N ASP A 386 14.62 2.20 -16.22
CA ASP A 386 15.33 3.46 -16.46
C ASP A 386 14.57 4.41 -17.42
N SER A 387 13.51 3.94 -18.10
CA SER A 387 12.67 4.75 -18.98
C SER A 387 11.31 5.12 -18.35
N LEU A 388 11.02 4.64 -17.13
CA LEU A 388 9.68 4.77 -16.51
C LEU A 388 9.56 5.91 -15.50
N LEU A 389 10.66 6.51 -15.05
CA LEU A 389 10.65 7.51 -13.99
C LEU A 389 10.86 8.94 -14.57
N ASN A 390 10.22 9.96 -13.98
CA ASN A 390 10.65 11.36 -14.15
C ASN A 390 12.16 11.39 -13.85
N PRO A 391 13.03 12.05 -14.65
CA PRO A 391 14.47 12.07 -14.35
C PRO A 391 14.78 12.37 -12.88
N ALA A 392 14.04 13.30 -12.24
CA ALA A 392 14.20 13.60 -10.82
C ALA A 392 13.79 12.44 -9.90
N GLU A 393 12.76 11.68 -10.26
CA GLU A 393 12.32 10.49 -9.50
C GLU A 393 13.23 9.29 -9.76
N GLU A 394 13.76 9.16 -10.98
CA GLU A 394 14.75 8.15 -11.34
C GLU A 394 16.01 8.33 -10.53
N THR A 395 16.54 9.54 -10.54
CA THR A 395 17.71 9.91 -9.75
C THR A 395 17.43 9.70 -8.27
N ALA A 396 16.31 10.18 -7.74
CA ALA A 396 15.97 9.96 -6.33
C ALA A 396 15.82 8.47 -5.97
N TRP A 397 15.26 7.66 -6.86
CA TRP A 397 15.11 6.21 -6.64
C TRP A 397 16.44 5.48 -6.70
N LYS A 398 17.27 5.82 -7.68
CA LYS A 398 18.63 5.32 -7.81
C LYS A 398 19.47 5.67 -6.59
N ASP A 399 19.40 6.93 -6.14
CA ASP A 399 20.05 7.41 -4.91
C ASP A 399 19.62 6.60 -3.68
N ILE A 400 18.33 6.24 -3.56
CA ILE A 400 17.82 5.40 -2.46
C ILE A 400 18.34 3.96 -2.57
N ILE A 401 18.38 3.40 -3.79
CA ILE A 401 18.83 2.02 -4.03
C ILE A 401 20.34 1.90 -3.78
N ASP A 402 21.14 2.77 -4.39
CA ASP A 402 22.59 2.80 -4.25
C ASP A 402 22.94 2.95 -2.77
N ALA A 403 22.19 3.80 -2.07
CA ALA A 403 22.39 3.94 -0.65
C ALA A 403 22.05 2.66 0.15
N GLY A 404 21.03 1.90 -0.23
CA GLY A 404 20.71 0.62 0.39
C GLY A 404 21.76 -0.47 0.14
N TYR A 405 22.42 -0.45 -1.01
CA TYR A 405 23.47 -1.42 -1.34
C TYR A 405 24.73 -1.24 -0.47
N ASP A 406 25.16 -0.01 -0.20
CA ASP A 406 26.35 0.18 0.65
C ASP A 406 26.11 -0.25 2.10
N GLU A 407 24.89 -0.12 2.61
CA GLU A 407 24.53 -0.58 3.96
C GLU A 407 24.66 -2.11 4.03
N LEU A 408 24.14 -2.82 3.02
CA LEU A 408 24.26 -4.26 2.92
C LEU A 408 25.73 -4.70 2.73
N ALA A 409 26.51 -3.98 1.91
CA ALA A 409 27.93 -4.26 1.71
C ALA A 409 28.73 -4.08 3.01
N SER A 410 28.47 -3.01 3.74
CA SER A 410 29.11 -2.73 5.04
C SER A 410 28.75 -3.78 6.10
N GLU A 411 27.51 -4.28 6.10
CA GLU A 411 27.10 -5.39 6.97
C GLU A 411 27.85 -6.69 6.63
N ILE A 412 28.05 -7.00 5.35
CA ILE A 412 28.80 -8.18 4.89
C ILE A 412 30.28 -8.05 5.29
N GLU A 413 30.93 -6.91 5.03
CA GLU A 413 32.34 -6.69 5.42
C GLU A 413 32.53 -6.73 6.94
N GLY A 414 31.54 -6.28 7.72
CA GLY A 414 31.56 -6.37 9.18
C GLY A 414 31.42 -7.80 9.72
N LEU A 415 30.88 -8.73 8.94
CA LEU A 415 30.77 -10.15 9.29
C LEU A 415 32.09 -10.90 9.03
N ASP A 416 32.81 -10.55 7.96
CA ASP A 416 34.12 -11.14 7.64
C ASP A 416 35.22 -10.72 8.63
N ALA A 417 35.09 -9.55 9.27
CA ALA A 417 36.05 -9.08 10.28
C ALA A 417 36.01 -9.84 11.62
N LYS A 418 35.06 -10.77 11.84
CA LYS A 418 34.89 -11.50 13.10
C LYS A 418 35.09 -13.02 13.01
N GLY A 419 35.56 -13.56 11.88
CA GLY A 419 35.80 -15.00 11.70
C GLY A 419 37.22 -15.31 11.19
N GLU A 420 37.93 -16.14 11.95
CA GLU A 420 39.13 -16.94 11.64
C GLU A 420 39.88 -16.69 10.32
N GLN A 421 41.13 -16.22 10.49
CA GLN A 421 42.21 -16.39 9.53
C GLN A 421 42.47 -17.88 9.31
N ASP A 422 41.88 -18.48 8.27
CA ASP A 422 42.41 -19.68 7.59
C ASP A 422 41.59 -19.97 6.32
N ALA A 423 41.66 -19.09 5.31
CA ALA A 423 41.39 -19.40 3.89
C ALA A 423 41.57 -18.15 3.00
N VAL A 424 42.76 -17.57 2.95
CA VAL A 424 43.09 -16.51 1.97
C VAL A 424 43.91 -17.12 0.85
N SER A 425 43.22 -17.66 -0.16
CA SER A 425 43.81 -17.99 -1.48
C SER A 425 42.79 -17.87 -2.62
N ASP A 426 41.49 -18.08 -2.37
CA ASP A 426 40.50 -18.18 -3.46
C ASP A 426 39.63 -16.94 -3.71
N VAL A 427 39.81 -15.85 -2.95
CA VAL A 427 38.94 -14.65 -3.03
C VAL A 427 39.48 -13.56 -3.98
N VAL A 428 40.74 -13.63 -4.41
CA VAL A 428 41.33 -12.62 -5.32
C VAL A 428 40.82 -12.76 -6.77
N ALA A 429 40.17 -13.87 -7.13
CA ALA A 429 39.57 -14.07 -8.45
C ALA A 429 38.15 -13.51 -8.64
N LEU A 430 37.48 -13.04 -7.56
CA LEU A 430 36.06 -12.62 -7.60
C LEU A 430 35.84 -11.11 -7.81
N LYS A 431 36.90 -10.30 -7.86
CA LYS A 431 36.78 -8.84 -8.07
C LYS A 431 36.74 -8.38 -9.53
N ALA A 432 36.91 -9.30 -10.49
CA ALA A 432 37.01 -8.94 -11.91
C ALA A 432 35.73 -9.16 -12.73
N ASP A 433 34.61 -9.59 -12.13
CA ASP A 433 33.43 -10.06 -12.88
C ASP A 433 32.10 -9.40 -12.46
N VAL A 434 32.16 -8.14 -12.00
CA VAL A 434 31.00 -7.42 -11.43
C VAL A 434 30.15 -6.67 -12.46
N ASP A 435 30.54 -6.63 -13.74
CA ASP A 435 29.83 -5.87 -14.78
C ASP A 435 29.02 -6.70 -15.79
N SER A 436 28.66 -7.96 -15.48
CA SER A 436 27.87 -8.78 -16.41
C SER A 436 26.38 -8.39 -16.46
N PRO A 437 25.83 -8.00 -17.64
CA PRO A 437 24.41 -7.70 -17.85
C PRO A 437 23.44 -8.82 -17.44
N VAL A 438 23.94 -10.07 -17.39
CA VAL A 438 23.18 -11.27 -17.02
C VAL A 438 22.78 -11.25 -15.53
N LYS A 439 23.60 -10.67 -14.66
CA LYS A 439 23.27 -10.53 -13.23
C LYS A 439 22.10 -9.55 -13.04
N ARG A 440 22.11 -8.42 -13.75
CA ARG A 440 21.00 -7.44 -13.76
C ARG A 440 19.71 -8.03 -14.33
N LEU A 441 19.81 -8.91 -15.33
CA LEU A 441 18.66 -9.66 -15.87
C LEU A 441 18.07 -10.63 -14.83
N LYS A 442 18.93 -11.39 -14.12
CA LYS A 442 18.51 -12.30 -13.04
C LYS A 442 17.85 -11.54 -11.89
N GLU A 443 18.39 -10.39 -11.52
CA GLU A 443 17.85 -9.52 -10.47
C GLU A 443 16.54 -8.82 -10.88
N GLY A 444 16.40 -8.41 -12.15
CA GLY A 444 15.17 -7.82 -12.70
C GLY A 444 14.01 -8.81 -12.77
N VAL A 445 14.27 -10.06 -13.18
CA VAL A 445 13.28 -11.15 -13.14
C VAL A 445 12.93 -11.52 -11.69
N GLN A 446 13.91 -11.53 -10.78
CA GLN A 446 13.66 -11.71 -9.34
C GLN A 446 12.83 -10.56 -8.73
N ALA A 447 13.03 -9.32 -9.15
CA ALA A 447 12.29 -8.16 -8.65
C ALA A 447 10.84 -8.15 -9.14
N ALA A 448 10.60 -8.47 -10.42
CA ALA A 448 9.25 -8.66 -10.98
C ALA A 448 8.51 -9.84 -10.32
N TRP A 449 9.25 -10.91 -9.97
CA TRP A 449 8.70 -12.02 -9.18
C TRP A 449 8.35 -11.58 -7.74
N LYS A 450 9.22 -10.81 -7.08
CA LYS A 450 8.98 -10.27 -5.73
C LYS A 450 7.77 -9.33 -5.67
N SER A 451 7.53 -8.49 -6.69
CA SER A 451 6.37 -7.60 -6.72
C SER A 451 5.06 -8.33 -6.93
N THR A 452 5.10 -9.50 -7.56
CA THR A 452 3.90 -10.31 -7.90
C THR A 452 3.61 -11.39 -6.85
N PHE A 453 4.62 -11.88 -6.11
CA PHE A 453 4.49 -13.15 -5.36
C PHE A 453 5.02 -13.17 -3.91
N SER A 454 5.09 -12.06 -3.17
CA SER A 454 5.59 -12.11 -1.78
C SER A 454 4.96 -11.14 -0.77
N LYS A 455 3.93 -11.61 -0.04
CA LYS A 455 3.81 -11.45 1.42
C LYS A 455 3.08 -12.66 2.05
N PRO A 456 3.74 -13.53 2.85
CA PRO A 456 3.03 -14.47 3.69
C PRO A 456 2.62 -13.82 5.02
N ALA A 457 1.34 -13.91 5.38
CA ALA A 457 0.88 -13.75 6.75
C ALA A 457 1.33 -14.98 7.57
N LYS A 458 2.14 -14.76 8.61
CA LYS A 458 2.57 -15.83 9.53
C LYS A 458 1.38 -16.27 10.40
N ALA A 459 0.87 -17.47 10.18
CA ALA A 459 0.00 -18.16 11.12
C ALA A 459 0.83 -19.19 11.91
N GLU A 460 1.00 -18.95 13.21
CA GLU A 460 1.65 -19.88 14.14
C GLU A 460 0.74 -21.10 14.39
N THR A 461 1.23 -22.29 14.05
CA THR A 461 0.58 -23.56 14.39
C THR A 461 1.05 -24.04 15.77
N SER A 462 0.09 -24.16 16.69
CA SER A 462 0.29 -24.67 18.05
C SER A 462 0.64 -26.16 18.04
N LYS A 463 1.78 -26.50 18.65
CA LYS A 463 2.29 -27.87 18.84
C LYS A 463 1.34 -28.69 19.71
N LYS A 464 0.78 -29.76 19.14
CA LYS A 464 -0.01 -30.77 19.84
C LYS A 464 0.92 -31.71 20.62
N ARG A 465 0.90 -31.61 21.95
CA ARG A 465 1.56 -32.55 22.88
C ARG A 465 0.95 -33.95 22.73
N THR A 466 1.81 -34.94 22.52
CA THR A 466 1.54 -36.37 22.70
C THR A 466 1.45 -36.69 24.19
N ALA A 467 0.41 -37.40 24.60
CA ALA A 467 0.30 -37.99 25.94
C ALA A 467 0.25 -39.51 25.80
N LYS A 468 1.12 -40.15 26.58
CA LYS A 468 1.36 -41.59 26.68
C LYS A 468 0.64 -42.12 27.93
N SER A 469 0.14 -43.35 27.78
CA SER A 469 -0.17 -44.39 28.78
C SER A 469 -1.27 -44.20 29.84
N SER A 470 -2.00 -45.31 29.99
CA SER A 470 -2.26 -46.08 31.21
C SER A 470 -3.72 -46.18 31.67
N ASP A 471 -4.24 -47.39 31.46
CA ASP A 471 -4.74 -48.28 32.49
C ASP A 471 -6.15 -48.06 33.11
N GLY A 472 -6.74 -49.19 33.44
CA GLY A 472 -8.16 -49.40 33.66
C GLY A 472 -8.77 -48.73 34.89
N GLY A 473 -10.09 -48.53 34.81
CA GLY A 473 -10.89 -48.06 35.93
C GLY A 473 -12.37 -48.02 35.58
N LYS A 474 -13.08 -49.13 35.81
CA LYS A 474 -14.56 -49.16 35.80
C LYS A 474 -15.08 -48.22 36.90
N SER A 475 -15.75 -47.14 36.51
CA SER A 475 -16.44 -46.24 37.43
C SER A 475 -17.94 -46.17 37.09
N LYS A 476 -18.74 -46.35 38.14
CA LYS A 476 -20.20 -46.50 38.15
C LYS A 476 -20.88 -45.16 37.78
N LYS A 477 -21.83 -45.20 36.85
CA LYS A 477 -22.72 -44.08 36.51
C LYS A 477 -23.60 -43.74 37.71
N ALA A 478 -23.42 -42.54 38.27
CA ALA A 478 -24.43 -41.90 39.10
C ALA A 478 -25.44 -41.19 38.17
N LYS A 479 -26.72 -41.56 38.28
CA LYS A 479 -27.85 -40.83 37.68
C LYS A 479 -27.97 -39.49 38.41
N VAL A 480 -27.72 -38.40 37.70
CA VAL A 480 -28.12 -37.05 38.14
C VAL A 480 -29.40 -36.71 37.39
N ASP A 481 -30.48 -36.61 38.16
CA ASP A 481 -31.80 -36.19 37.69
C ASP A 481 -31.71 -34.70 37.34
N THR A 482 -31.85 -34.37 36.05
CA THR A 482 -31.81 -33.00 35.56
C THR A 482 -33.20 -32.65 35.04
N GLN A 483 -33.86 -31.75 35.76
CA GLN A 483 -35.18 -31.22 35.43
C GLN A 483 -35.21 -30.66 34.00
N SER A 484 -36.26 -31.05 33.28
CA SER A 484 -36.62 -30.61 31.94
C SER A 484 -36.87 -29.10 31.88
N HIS A 485 -35.96 -28.38 31.24
CA HIS A 485 -36.23 -27.03 30.74
C HIS A 485 -36.33 -27.08 29.21
N GLU A 486 -37.43 -26.52 28.73
CA GLU A 486 -37.92 -26.39 27.36
C GLU A 486 -36.81 -26.31 26.28
N GLU A 487 -36.94 -27.16 25.25
CA GLU A 487 -36.10 -27.13 24.05
C GLU A 487 -36.40 -25.85 23.23
N PRO A 488 -35.42 -24.96 23.00
CA PRO A 488 -35.61 -23.88 22.05
C PRO A 488 -35.46 -24.40 20.61
N ALA A 489 -36.38 -23.96 19.75
CA ALA A 489 -36.48 -24.29 18.34
C ALA A 489 -35.13 -24.37 17.61
N SER A 490 -34.99 -25.39 16.76
CA SER A 490 -33.82 -25.68 15.94
C SER A 490 -33.45 -24.51 15.02
N GLY A 491 -32.55 -23.63 15.48
CA GLY A 491 -31.93 -22.60 14.63
C GLY A 491 -31.00 -23.20 13.54
N PRO A 492 -30.62 -22.40 12.53
CA PRO A 492 -29.93 -22.85 11.31
C PRO A 492 -28.70 -23.73 11.58
N SER A 493 -28.66 -24.87 10.88
CA SER A 493 -27.57 -25.86 10.92
C SER A 493 -26.26 -25.22 10.44
N GLY A 494 -25.22 -25.23 11.29
CA GLY A 494 -23.88 -24.73 10.93
C GLY A 494 -23.13 -24.02 12.07
N ILE A 495 -23.83 -23.54 13.10
CA ILE A 495 -23.18 -22.90 14.25
C ILE A 495 -22.90 -23.94 15.33
N SER A 496 -21.61 -24.13 15.65
CA SER A 496 -21.18 -25.09 16.67
C SER A 496 -21.82 -24.78 18.04
N LYS A 497 -22.07 -25.82 18.84
CA LYS A 497 -22.62 -25.67 20.22
C LYS A 497 -21.76 -24.72 21.07
N ALA A 498 -20.45 -24.72 20.86
CA ALA A 498 -19.52 -23.82 21.52
C ALA A 498 -19.76 -22.34 21.14
N ALA A 499 -19.93 -22.03 19.85
CA ALA A 499 -20.19 -20.66 19.41
C ALA A 499 -21.55 -20.13 19.90
N LYS A 500 -22.59 -20.98 19.93
CA LYS A 500 -23.89 -20.62 20.51
C LYS A 500 -23.79 -20.35 22.01
N SER A 501 -23.12 -21.23 22.76
CA SER A 501 -22.90 -21.05 24.20
C SER A 501 -22.10 -19.78 24.49
N GLU A 502 -21.08 -19.49 23.68
CA GLU A 502 -20.26 -18.31 23.84
C GLU A 502 -21.05 -17.02 23.59
N ARG A 503 -21.88 -16.98 22.53
CA ARG A 503 -22.75 -15.85 22.24
C ARG A 503 -23.75 -15.59 23.36
N LEU A 504 -24.41 -16.64 23.86
CA LEU A 504 -25.31 -16.56 25.02
C LEU A 504 -24.60 -16.05 26.27
N ALA A 505 -23.34 -16.45 26.50
CA ALA A 505 -22.54 -15.95 27.62
C ALA A 505 -22.22 -14.45 27.48
N ARG A 506 -21.98 -13.95 26.25
CA ARG A 506 -21.80 -12.50 26.01
C ARG A 506 -23.07 -11.72 26.24
N GLU A 507 -24.18 -12.18 25.66
CA GLU A 507 -25.48 -11.53 25.80
C GLU A 507 -25.96 -11.48 27.25
N ARG A 508 -25.71 -12.53 28.05
CA ARG A 508 -26.00 -12.52 29.49
C ARG A 508 -25.12 -11.53 30.25
N ALA A 509 -23.82 -11.49 29.97
CA ALA A 509 -22.90 -10.55 30.60
C ALA A 509 -23.22 -9.09 30.26
N ASP A 510 -23.60 -8.80 29.01
CA ASP A 510 -24.00 -7.45 28.57
C ASP A 510 -25.34 -7.01 29.20
N LYS A 511 -26.17 -7.97 29.65
CA LYS A 511 -27.40 -7.72 30.42
C LYS A 511 -27.18 -7.63 31.94
N GLY A 512 -25.93 -7.69 32.41
CA GLY A 512 -25.62 -7.70 33.84
C GLY A 512 -25.93 -9.03 34.55
N ILE A 513 -26.30 -10.08 33.81
CA ILE A 513 -26.65 -11.40 34.38
C ILE A 513 -25.38 -12.26 34.38
N PHE A 514 -24.72 -12.32 35.53
CA PHE A 514 -23.49 -13.11 35.68
C PHE A 514 -23.50 -13.90 36.98
N ASP A 515 -23.01 -15.14 36.92
CA ASP A 515 -22.87 -16.00 38.10
C ASP A 515 -21.83 -15.40 39.06
N PRO A 516 -22.22 -14.97 40.29
CA PRO A 516 -21.33 -14.28 41.21
C PRO A 516 -20.06 -15.09 41.52
N LYS A 517 -20.17 -16.42 41.62
CA LYS A 517 -19.02 -17.29 41.90
C LYS A 517 -18.01 -17.30 40.76
N LYS A 518 -18.50 -17.31 39.51
CA LYS A 518 -17.63 -17.22 38.33
C LYS A 518 -16.99 -15.84 38.22
N ARG A 519 -17.70 -14.78 38.66
CA ARG A 519 -17.18 -13.40 38.61
C ARG A 519 -16.03 -13.25 39.57
N GLU A 520 -16.18 -13.70 40.81
CA GLU A 520 -15.12 -13.64 41.80
C GLU A 520 -13.90 -14.48 41.39
N LYS A 521 -14.11 -15.66 40.80
CA LYS A 521 -13.00 -16.46 40.23
C LYS A 521 -12.32 -15.77 39.05
N TRP A 522 -13.04 -15.01 38.23
CA TRP A 522 -12.45 -14.21 37.16
C TRP A 522 -11.67 -13.00 37.71
N LYS A 523 -12.25 -12.25 38.67
CA LYS A 523 -11.57 -11.16 39.38
C LYS A 523 -10.27 -11.64 40.02
N THR A 524 -10.30 -12.80 40.68
CA THR A 524 -9.09 -13.42 41.27
C THR A 524 -8.02 -13.68 40.21
N ARG A 525 -8.38 -14.33 39.09
CA ARG A 525 -7.42 -14.62 38.00
C ARG A 525 -6.87 -13.37 37.32
N ILE A 526 -7.65 -12.29 37.27
CA ILE A 526 -7.19 -10.99 36.77
C ILE A 526 -6.24 -10.34 37.78
N LYS A 527 -6.54 -10.41 39.09
CA LYS A 527 -5.66 -9.94 40.16
C LYS A 527 -4.35 -10.73 40.27
N ASP A 528 -4.34 -12.00 39.87
CA ASP A 528 -3.11 -12.79 39.74
C ASP A 528 -2.19 -12.26 38.61
N ILE A 529 -2.75 -11.57 37.60
CA ILE A 529 -2.01 -10.93 36.51
C ILE A 529 -1.62 -9.49 36.90
N ASP A 530 -2.57 -8.73 37.44
CA ASP A 530 -2.42 -7.35 37.89
C ASP A 530 -3.05 -7.18 39.28
N PRO A 531 -2.25 -7.23 40.37
CA PRO A 531 -2.76 -7.17 41.75
C PRO A 531 -3.59 -5.92 42.07
N ARG A 532 -3.43 -4.84 41.29
CA ARG A 532 -4.11 -3.55 41.49
C ARG A 532 -5.19 -3.27 40.44
N ALA A 533 -5.60 -4.27 39.65
CA ALA A 533 -6.66 -4.11 38.67
C ALA A 533 -8.00 -3.70 39.33
N GLU A 534 -8.66 -2.70 38.76
CA GLU A 534 -9.99 -2.25 39.20
C GLU A 534 -11.09 -2.85 38.31
N PHE A 535 -12.24 -3.14 38.91
CA PHE A 535 -13.38 -3.77 38.23
C PHE A 535 -14.56 -2.82 38.23
N PHE A 536 -15.32 -2.81 37.12
CA PHE A 536 -16.53 -2.02 37.01
C PHE A 536 -17.73 -2.84 37.46
N GLU A 537 -18.64 -2.21 38.22
CA GLU A 537 -19.90 -2.84 38.59
C GLU A 537 -20.92 -2.78 37.45
N ASP A 538 -20.88 -1.73 36.63
CA ASP A 538 -21.81 -1.52 35.51
C ASP A 538 -21.44 -2.28 34.23
N ASP A 539 -20.17 -2.65 34.05
CA ASP A 539 -19.70 -3.48 32.92
C ASP A 539 -18.93 -4.70 33.44
N LEU A 540 -19.64 -5.83 33.53
CA LEU A 540 -19.11 -7.09 34.06
C LEU A 540 -18.01 -7.71 33.20
N ARG A 541 -17.72 -7.14 32.02
CA ARG A 541 -16.65 -7.59 31.10
C ARG A 541 -15.46 -6.63 31.07
N ALA A 542 -15.56 -5.50 31.76
CA ALA A 542 -14.51 -4.50 31.78
C ALA A 542 -13.63 -4.62 33.02
N VAL A 543 -12.33 -4.43 32.80
CA VAL A 543 -11.33 -4.29 33.86
C VAL A 543 -10.43 -3.10 33.50
N ARG A 544 -10.08 -2.30 34.51
CA ARG A 544 -9.09 -1.22 34.36
C ARG A 544 -7.71 -1.75 34.69
N CYS A 545 -6.80 -1.66 33.73
CA CYS A 545 -5.39 -1.98 33.93
C CYS A 545 -4.75 -0.96 34.89
N SER A 546 -4.12 -1.42 35.98
CA SER A 546 -3.52 -0.53 36.98
C SER A 546 -2.30 0.23 36.47
N HIS A 547 -1.68 -0.25 35.39
CA HIS A 547 -0.49 0.37 34.79
C HIS A 547 -0.84 1.53 33.84
N CYS A 548 -1.72 1.32 32.85
CA CYS A 548 -2.06 2.36 31.86
C CYS A 548 -3.42 3.02 32.07
N THR A 549 -4.15 2.64 33.12
CA THR A 549 -5.51 3.11 33.47
C THR A 549 -6.58 2.90 32.40
N ARG A 550 -6.26 2.19 31.30
CA ARG A 550 -7.19 1.91 30.19
C ARG A 550 -8.18 0.83 30.59
N GLN A 551 -9.44 1.02 30.19
CA GLN A 551 -10.49 0.02 30.31
C GLN A 551 -10.34 -1.02 29.20
N ILE A 552 -10.20 -2.29 29.57
CA ILE A 552 -10.08 -3.43 28.66
C ILE A 552 -11.32 -4.30 28.80
N ARG A 553 -12.04 -4.50 27.69
CA ARG A 553 -13.27 -5.30 27.65
C ARG A 553 -12.96 -6.70 27.14
N THR A 554 -13.19 -7.71 27.97
CA THR A 554 -12.92 -9.11 27.62
C THR A 554 -14.04 -9.70 26.76
N ARG A 555 -13.71 -10.74 26.00
CA ARG A 555 -14.65 -11.41 25.09
C ARG A 555 -15.82 -12.06 25.82
N THR A 556 -15.61 -12.57 27.03
CA THR A 556 -16.64 -13.03 27.98
C THR A 556 -16.23 -12.63 29.39
N GLY A 557 -17.18 -12.47 30.33
CA GLY A 557 -16.84 -12.13 31.72
C GLY A 557 -16.08 -13.21 32.51
N THR A 558 -15.68 -14.32 31.86
CA THR A 558 -14.80 -15.35 32.45
C THR A 558 -13.43 -15.46 31.76
N ASP A 559 -13.24 -14.80 30.62
CA ASP A 559 -12.02 -14.88 29.82
C ASP A 559 -10.99 -13.86 30.30
N THR A 560 -9.73 -14.29 30.40
CA THR A 560 -8.59 -13.47 30.85
C THR A 560 -7.59 -13.18 29.74
N ARG A 561 -7.75 -13.78 28.55
CA ARG A 561 -6.76 -13.72 27.47
C ARG A 561 -6.53 -12.31 26.95
N GLU A 562 -7.60 -11.55 26.70
CA GLU A 562 -7.48 -10.17 26.20
C GLU A 562 -6.80 -9.24 27.22
N PHE A 563 -7.13 -9.39 28.51
CA PHE A 563 -6.48 -8.62 29.56
C PHE A 563 -5.01 -9.02 29.74
N ARG A 564 -4.69 -10.31 29.71
CA ARG A 564 -3.30 -10.82 29.75
C ARG A 564 -2.47 -10.28 28.59
N ASN A 565 -2.96 -10.43 27.35
CA ASN A 565 -2.30 -9.91 26.15
C ASN A 565 -2.06 -8.40 26.24
N HIS A 566 -3.04 -7.66 26.78
CA HIS A 566 -2.87 -6.24 27.04
C HIS A 566 -1.83 -5.97 28.12
N TRP A 567 -1.91 -6.65 29.27
CA TRP A 567 -1.02 -6.49 30.41
C TRP A 567 0.42 -6.82 30.07
N GLU A 568 0.71 -7.91 29.37
CA GLU A 568 2.07 -8.27 28.93
C GLU A 568 2.66 -7.13 28.07
N ARG A 569 1.91 -6.63 27.08
CA ARG A 569 2.33 -5.46 26.29
C ARG A 569 2.44 -4.19 27.13
N CYS A 570 1.56 -4.01 28.11
CA CYS A 570 1.50 -2.83 28.96
C CYS A 570 2.67 -2.76 29.94
N HIS A 571 2.95 -3.88 30.59
CA HIS A 571 3.91 -4.04 31.66
C HIS A 571 5.35 -4.17 31.16
N GLU A 572 5.59 -4.79 30.00
CA GLU A 572 6.92 -4.85 29.37
C GLU A 572 7.41 -3.49 28.83
N GLY A 573 6.70 -2.39 29.15
CA GLY A 573 6.97 -1.07 28.61
C GLY A 573 6.78 -0.99 27.09
N SER A 574 6.26 -2.03 26.45
CA SER A 574 5.92 -2.03 25.02
C SER A 574 4.79 -1.02 24.76
N TYR A 575 3.85 -0.88 25.71
CA TYR A 575 2.78 0.09 25.61
C TYR A 575 3.22 1.51 25.96
N ASP A 576 4.21 1.72 26.85
CA ASP A 576 4.82 3.04 27.01
C ASP A 576 5.77 3.37 25.85
N LYS A 577 6.38 2.39 25.16
CA LYS A 577 7.05 2.57 23.86
C LYS A 577 6.06 2.81 22.72
N MET A 578 4.85 2.28 22.82
CA MET A 578 3.75 2.49 21.85
C MET A 578 2.97 3.77 22.15
N LYS A 579 2.89 4.21 23.40
CA LYS A 579 2.27 5.46 23.86
C LYS A 579 3.28 6.60 23.83
N THR A 580 4.59 6.38 23.99
CA THR A 580 5.59 7.28 23.40
C THR A 580 5.42 7.23 21.90
N ARG A 581 5.51 6.13 21.14
CA ARG A 581 5.24 6.21 19.68
C ARG A 581 3.91 6.85 19.23
N VAL A 582 2.86 6.90 20.07
CA VAL A 582 1.58 7.58 19.78
C VAL A 582 1.51 9.01 20.35
N ALA A 583 2.10 9.32 21.51
CA ALA A 583 2.23 10.66 22.07
C ALA A 583 3.45 11.43 21.52
N THR A 584 4.42 10.70 20.97
CA THR A 584 5.66 11.11 20.29
C THR A 584 5.43 11.11 18.77
N ALA A 585 4.38 10.44 18.27
CA ALA A 585 3.71 10.80 17.01
C ALA A 585 2.82 12.06 17.12
N ASN A 586 2.50 12.53 18.34
CA ASN A 586 1.78 13.78 18.61
C ASN A 586 2.58 14.80 19.46
N THR A 587 3.89 14.58 19.65
CA THR A 587 4.92 15.46 20.24
C THR A 587 6.17 14.62 20.53
N SER A 588 7.07 14.40 19.56
CA SER A 588 8.45 13.96 19.85
C SER A 588 9.41 15.11 19.75
N THR A 589 9.80 15.65 20.90
CA THR A 589 11.17 16.03 21.14
C THR A 589 11.98 14.76 21.39
N LEU A 590 12.76 14.36 20.40
CA LEU A 590 13.97 13.59 20.64
C LEU A 590 15.00 14.49 21.33
N THR A 591 15.72 13.87 22.26
CA THR A 591 16.72 14.42 23.17
C THR A 591 17.75 15.31 22.49
N SER A 592 17.94 16.49 23.10
CA SER A 592 18.79 17.61 22.73
C SER A 592 20.28 17.45 23.08
N GLU A 593 20.76 16.26 23.43
CA GLU A 593 22.13 16.10 23.94
C GLU A 593 23.21 15.79 22.89
N PHE A 594 22.85 15.39 21.67
CA PHE A 594 23.84 15.22 20.59
C PHE A 594 24.03 16.47 19.72
N TRP A 595 23.18 17.48 19.89
CA TRP A 595 23.23 18.75 19.16
C TRP A 595 24.08 19.83 19.85
N ARG A 596 24.75 19.51 20.97
CA ARG A 596 25.42 20.51 21.82
C ARG A 596 26.90 20.78 21.54
N THR A 597 27.54 20.12 20.58
CA THR A 597 28.95 20.40 20.28
C THR A 597 29.19 20.61 18.80
N LYS A 598 29.28 21.91 18.46
CA LYS A 598 29.70 22.53 17.19
C LYS A 598 28.67 22.56 16.05
N TRP A 599 27.64 23.39 16.22
CA TRP A 599 27.14 24.33 15.20
C TRP A 599 26.31 25.40 15.94
N ASN A 600 26.82 26.63 16.03
CA ASN A 600 26.16 27.75 16.73
C ASN A 600 25.11 28.40 15.81
N GLN A 601 23.91 27.81 15.71
CA GLN A 601 22.74 28.50 15.17
C GLN A 601 21.66 28.54 16.26
N ARG A 602 21.26 29.75 16.64
CA ARG A 602 20.23 30.01 17.65
C ARG A 602 18.92 29.35 17.23
N GLN A 603 18.29 28.60 18.13
CA GLN A 603 16.92 28.12 17.97
C GLN A 603 15.92 29.27 18.14
N GLU A 604 15.82 30.13 17.14
CA GLU A 604 14.72 31.06 16.95
C GLU A 604 13.95 30.59 15.69
N HIS A 605 12.61 30.76 15.68
CA HIS A 605 11.68 30.46 14.56
C HIS A 605 10.92 29.11 14.61
N GLN A 606 10.00 28.99 15.58
CA GLN A 606 8.79 28.16 15.42
C GLN A 606 7.65 29.03 14.86
N TRP A 607 6.99 28.57 13.80
CA TRP A 607 5.74 29.15 13.31
C TRP A 607 4.57 28.61 14.16
N LYS A 608 3.64 29.49 14.59
CA LYS A 608 2.39 29.08 15.24
C LYS A 608 1.30 28.95 14.19
N ASN A 609 0.83 27.74 13.93
CA ASN A 609 -0.36 27.51 13.10
C ASN A 609 -1.61 27.75 13.95
N ASP A 610 -2.37 28.78 13.59
CA ASP A 610 -3.69 29.04 14.15
C ASP A 610 -4.75 28.32 13.28
N HIS A 611 -5.03 27.07 13.63
CA HIS A 611 -6.01 26.23 12.93
C HIS A 611 -7.44 26.74 13.04
N GLN A 612 -7.76 27.61 14.01
CA GLN A 612 -9.11 28.11 14.23
C GLN A 612 -9.46 29.27 13.28
N PHE A 613 -8.45 29.99 12.78
CA PHE A 613 -8.65 31.17 11.91
C PHE A 613 -7.92 31.11 10.56
N LEU A 614 -7.30 29.97 10.21
CA LEU A 614 -6.61 29.74 8.93
C LEU A 614 -5.49 30.76 8.64
N ARG A 615 -4.64 31.08 9.63
CA ARG A 615 -3.56 32.08 9.48
C ARG A 615 -2.17 31.50 9.77
N ILE A 616 -1.18 31.95 9.00
CA ILE A 616 0.25 31.69 9.20
C ILE A 616 0.89 32.99 9.70
N PHE A 617 1.48 33.00 10.89
CA PHE A 617 2.15 34.18 11.47
C PHE A 617 3.67 34.01 11.52
N SER A 618 4.39 35.06 11.12
CA SER A 618 5.78 35.24 11.54
C SER A 618 5.86 35.35 13.07
N SER A 619 6.82 34.65 13.69
CA SER A 619 7.05 34.68 15.15
C SER A 619 7.36 36.07 15.73
N LYS A 620 7.63 37.08 14.89
CA LYS A 620 7.87 38.47 15.30
C LYS A 620 6.60 39.31 15.47
N CYS A 621 5.42 38.78 15.14
CA CYS A 621 4.16 39.51 15.31
C CYS A 621 3.74 39.48 16.79
N GLU A 622 4.03 40.54 17.54
CA GLU A 622 3.63 40.69 18.96
C GLU A 622 2.18 41.18 19.12
N HIS A 623 1.51 41.55 18.02
CA HIS A 623 0.17 42.11 18.05
C HIS A 623 -0.91 41.04 17.92
N TYR A 624 -1.76 40.93 18.95
CA TYR A 624 -3.06 40.27 18.83
C TYR A 624 -3.88 40.97 17.74
N ALA A 625 -4.30 40.23 16.71
CA ALA A 625 -5.28 40.74 15.76
C ALA A 625 -6.58 41.07 16.52
N ARG A 626 -6.81 42.36 16.78
CA ARG A 626 -8.11 42.82 17.28
C ARG A 626 -9.10 42.73 16.13
N PRO A 627 -10.30 42.17 16.33
CA PRO A 627 -11.36 42.30 15.32
C PRO A 627 -11.60 43.79 15.11
N VAL A 628 -11.43 44.26 13.87
CA VAL A 628 -11.83 45.62 13.51
C VAL A 628 -13.35 45.64 13.55
N PRO A 629 -13.98 46.52 14.35
CA PRO A 629 -15.43 46.70 14.28
C PRO A 629 -15.73 47.34 12.93
N SER A 630 -16.14 46.56 11.92
CA SER A 630 -16.70 47.15 10.71
C SER A 630 -18.19 47.44 10.95
N HIS A 631 -18.57 48.70 10.78
CA HIS A 631 -19.98 49.11 10.76
C HIS A 631 -20.64 48.85 9.39
N THR A 632 -20.07 47.99 8.54
CA THR A 632 -20.55 47.73 7.18
C THR A 632 -20.67 46.23 6.91
N THR A 633 -21.91 45.81 6.67
CA THR A 633 -22.40 44.43 6.57
C THR A 633 -22.08 43.72 5.25
N ARG A 634 -20.84 43.78 4.73
CA ARG A 634 -20.41 42.87 3.66
C ARG A 634 -18.91 42.56 3.74
N GLN A 635 -18.63 41.27 3.86
CA GLN A 635 -17.36 40.60 3.55
C GLN A 635 -16.15 41.02 4.41
N TYR A 636 -15.69 40.11 5.25
CA TYR A 636 -14.48 40.32 6.04
C TYR A 636 -13.24 40.12 5.15
N ASP A 637 -12.76 41.20 4.54
CA ASP A 637 -11.42 41.23 3.96
C ASP A 637 -10.41 41.39 5.10
N TYR A 638 -9.77 40.30 5.50
CA TYR A 638 -8.70 40.32 6.49
C TYR A 638 -7.37 40.60 5.79
N LEU A 639 -6.89 41.83 5.92
CA LEU A 639 -5.56 42.23 5.47
C LEU A 639 -4.47 41.71 6.44
N PRO A 640 -3.24 41.46 5.97
CA PRO A 640 -2.08 41.26 6.84
C PRO A 640 -1.92 42.44 7.81
N CYS A 641 -1.28 42.25 8.96
CA CYS A 641 -1.00 43.39 9.85
C CYS A 641 -0.17 44.44 9.10
N TYR A 642 -0.40 45.72 9.42
CA TYR A 642 0.21 46.88 8.76
C TYR A 642 1.73 46.79 8.58
N GLU A 643 2.43 46.12 9.49
CA GLU A 643 3.89 45.94 9.47
C GLU A 643 4.37 44.79 8.54
N CYS A 644 3.46 43.93 8.08
CA CYS A 644 3.73 42.89 7.08
C CYS A 644 3.33 43.33 5.66
N MET A 645 2.78 44.52 5.50
CA MET A 645 2.69 45.17 4.19
C MET A 645 3.97 45.97 3.99
N ASP A 646 4.69 45.73 2.90
CA ASP A 646 5.77 46.62 2.49
C ASP A 646 5.20 48.06 2.41
N PRO A 647 5.86 49.06 3.02
CA PRO A 647 5.40 50.43 2.91
C PRO A 647 5.39 50.83 1.42
N PRO A 648 4.36 51.55 0.93
CA PRO A 648 4.34 52.00 -0.44
C PRO A 648 5.60 52.83 -0.72
N VAL A 649 6.32 52.46 -1.77
CA VAL A 649 7.51 53.18 -2.24
C VAL A 649 7.11 54.63 -2.51
N VAL A 650 7.51 55.54 -1.62
CA VAL A 650 7.34 56.97 -1.80
C VAL A 650 8.34 57.42 -2.87
N PRO A 651 7.91 58.01 -4.01
CA PRO A 651 8.85 58.52 -4.99
C PRO A 651 9.69 59.64 -4.36
N SER A 652 11.01 59.59 -4.53
CA SER A 652 11.90 60.64 -4.02
C SER A 652 11.57 61.98 -4.69
N PRO A 653 11.47 63.09 -3.95
CA PRO A 653 11.33 64.39 -4.57
C PRO A 653 12.65 64.74 -5.28
N THR A 654 12.60 64.82 -6.59
CA THR A 654 13.65 65.39 -7.43
C THR A 654 13.82 66.86 -7.07
N GLY A 655 15.03 67.23 -6.65
CA GLY A 655 15.57 68.58 -6.78
C GLY A 655 16.26 68.76 -8.12
#